data_AF-A0A8B8YVS3-F1
#
_entry.id   AF-A0A8B8YVS3-F1
#
_cell.length_a   1.000
_cell.length_b   1.000
_cell.length_c   1.000
_cell.angle_alpha   90.00
_cell.angle_beta   90.00
_cell.angle_gamma   90.00
#
_symmetry.space_group_name_H-M   'P 1'
#
loop_
_entity.id
_entity.type
_entity.pdbx_description
1 polymer ?
#
loop_
_entity_poly.entity_id
_entity_poly.type
_entity_poly.pdbx_seq_one_letter_code
_entity_poly.pdbx_strand_id
1 'polypeptide(L)'
;MPSHNPSPTSLEFNPATVEKSPALTVTPWSTEHSISTLPTSTLPTESTPSQQPVSAPTPPRTVKELMVSAGDNLIITLPENEVELKASVVPAPPAETTYNYEWSLISHPEDYQGEIKQRHTQTLNVSQLSVGLYAFKVAVSSENAFGEGFVNVTIKPAGRVNLPPVAVVSPERQELTLPLTSALIDGSHSTDDTKIVSYHWEEVNGPFQEEKTSADTPILHLSNLVPGNYTFRLTVTDSDGAISSTTAALIVNSAVDHPPVANAGPNQTITLPQNSITLNGNQSSDDHQIVLYEWSLGPGSESKEVAMQGVETPYLHLSAMKEGDYTFQLMVTDSSRQQSTAVVTVIVQPENNRPPMAVAGPDQELVFPVESTTLDGSRSSDDHGIVFYHWEHVRGPSTVEMENIDKAIAKVSGLQVGTYHFRLAVKDQQGLSSTTTLSVTVRKENNSPPRAQAGGRHVLVLPNNSITLDGSKSTDDQGIVSYLWIRDGQSPAAGDVMDGSDHSMALQLTNLVEGVYTFHLRVADGQGASDMDTATVEVQPDPKKSGLVELILQVGVGQLTEQQKDTLVRQLAVLLNVLDSDVKVQKIQAHSDLSTVIVFYVQTGPPFKVLKAAEVARDLHRRLSKEKADFLLFKVLRIDTAGCLLKCSGHGHCDPITKRCICSQLWMENLIQRYIQDGESNCEWSVFYVTTLALTIVVLTGGLTWLCICCCKRRKRTKIRKKTKYTILDNMDDQERMELRPKYGIKHRSTEHNSSLMVSESEFDSDQDTIFSRERMERGNPKVSVNGSIRNGACFSYCSKDR
;
A
#
# COMPACT_ATOMS: atom_id res chain seq x y z
N MET A 1 18.76 -1.19 11.03
CA MET A 1 17.60 -0.45 11.57
C MET A 1 16.49 -0.56 10.55
N PRO A 2 15.25 -0.94 10.94
CA PRO A 2 14.73 -1.10 12.30
C PRO A 2 14.79 -2.55 12.84
N SER A 3 14.10 -2.78 13.96
CA SER A 3 13.73 -4.04 14.65
C SER A 3 12.39 -3.75 15.37
N HIS A 4 11.56 -4.65 15.91
CA HIS A 4 11.68 -6.01 16.49
C HIS A 4 10.42 -6.86 16.10
N ASN A 5 10.22 -8.15 16.41
CA ASN A 5 10.95 -9.17 17.19
C ASN A 5 10.65 -10.59 16.59
N PRO A 6 11.21 -11.71 17.09
CA PRO A 6 11.10 -13.03 16.45
C PRO A 6 9.90 -13.89 16.89
N SER A 7 9.54 -14.84 16.03
CA SER A 7 8.67 -15.99 16.30
C SER A 7 9.47 -17.25 16.71
N PRO A 8 8.91 -18.18 17.50
CA PRO A 8 9.59 -19.41 17.92
C PRO A 8 9.66 -20.49 16.81
N THR A 9 10.52 -21.49 17.02
CA THR A 9 11.08 -22.36 15.97
C THR A 9 10.53 -23.79 15.95
N SER A 10 10.62 -24.42 14.77
CA SER A 10 10.83 -25.86 14.50
C SER A 10 10.32 -26.93 15.48
N LEU A 11 9.45 -27.81 14.97
CA LEU A 11 9.33 -29.19 15.44
C LEU A 11 10.52 -30.03 14.96
N GLU A 12 11.08 -30.87 15.82
CA GLU A 12 12.10 -31.88 15.52
C GLU A 12 11.74 -33.19 16.27
N PHE A 13 12.22 -34.35 15.80
CA PHE A 13 11.62 -35.66 16.10
C PHE A 13 12.53 -36.62 16.89
N ASN A 14 11.89 -37.51 17.66
CA ASN A 14 12.44 -38.73 18.32
C ASN A 14 13.44 -38.54 19.49
N PRO A 15 13.69 -39.58 20.33
CA PRO A 15 13.12 -40.93 20.35
C PRO A 15 12.37 -41.32 21.65
N ALA A 16 11.94 -42.59 21.72
CA ALA A 16 11.03 -43.17 22.71
C ALA A 16 11.58 -43.38 24.14
N THR A 17 10.66 -43.52 25.10
CA THR A 17 10.61 -44.63 26.10
C THR A 17 9.17 -44.75 26.63
N VAL A 18 8.69 -45.96 26.92
CA VAL A 18 7.34 -46.21 27.49
C VAL A 18 7.48 -46.72 28.92
N GLU A 19 6.79 -46.08 29.88
CA GLU A 19 6.61 -46.64 31.22
C GLU A 19 5.19 -46.44 31.78
N LYS A 20 4.87 -47.27 32.79
CA LYS A 20 3.60 -47.50 33.48
C LYS A 20 2.68 -46.29 33.72
N SER A 21 1.38 -46.54 33.54
CA SER A 21 0.30 -45.79 34.20
C SER A 21 -0.18 -46.50 35.49
N PRO A 22 -0.61 -45.79 36.55
CA PRO A 22 -0.96 -46.37 37.85
C PRO A 22 -2.46 -46.71 38.01
N ALA A 23 -2.79 -47.37 39.13
CA ALA A 23 -4.13 -47.81 39.49
C ALA A 23 -5.04 -46.70 40.10
N LEU A 24 -6.34 -46.99 40.16
CA LEU A 24 -7.33 -46.26 40.98
C LEU A 24 -7.89 -47.18 42.06
N THR A 25 -8.14 -46.61 43.25
CA THR A 25 -8.50 -47.33 44.48
C THR A 25 -9.88 -46.93 44.97
N VAL A 26 -10.70 -47.90 45.40
CA VAL A 26 -11.90 -47.66 46.23
C VAL A 26 -11.88 -48.63 47.42
N THR A 27 -12.42 -48.19 48.56
CA THR A 27 -12.24 -48.75 49.91
C THR A 27 -13.33 -49.75 50.34
N PRO A 28 -13.11 -50.53 51.43
CA PRO A 28 -13.92 -51.72 51.75
C PRO A 28 -15.11 -51.44 52.71
N TRP A 29 -15.99 -52.44 52.86
CA TRP A 29 -16.96 -52.55 53.95
C TRP A 29 -17.03 -53.99 54.51
N SER A 30 -17.54 -54.15 55.73
CA SER A 30 -17.45 -55.37 56.55
C SER A 30 -18.80 -56.01 56.89
N THR A 31 -18.83 -57.35 56.91
CA THR A 31 -19.58 -58.27 57.80
C THR A 31 -21.13 -58.30 57.78
N GLU A 32 -21.67 -59.49 58.11
CA GLU A 32 -23.07 -59.80 58.45
C GLU A 32 -24.10 -59.70 57.29
N HIS A 33 -25.24 -60.40 57.27
CA HIS A 33 -25.93 -61.33 58.20
C HIS A 33 -26.77 -62.31 57.31
N SER A 34 -27.12 -63.57 57.63
CA SER A 34 -26.97 -64.42 58.82
C SER A 34 -27.25 -65.91 58.49
N ILE A 35 -27.31 -66.79 59.50
CA ILE A 35 -27.92 -68.13 59.46
C ILE A 35 -28.90 -68.25 60.63
N SER A 36 -30.05 -68.90 60.45
CA SER A 36 -31.08 -69.06 61.50
C SER A 36 -31.47 -70.52 61.76
N THR A 37 -31.02 -71.04 62.91
CA THR A 37 -31.83 -71.67 64.00
C THR A 37 -32.99 -72.61 63.62
N LEU A 38 -33.00 -73.91 63.99
CA LEU A 38 -33.31 -74.50 65.33
C LEU A 38 -34.81 -74.38 65.74
N PRO A 39 -35.36 -75.19 66.68
CA PRO A 39 -34.81 -76.33 67.45
C PRO A 39 -35.65 -77.64 67.25
N THR A 40 -35.50 -78.78 67.94
CA THR A 40 -35.92 -79.05 69.35
C THR A 40 -35.53 -80.47 69.78
N SER A 41 -35.31 -80.68 71.09
CA SER A 41 -34.94 -81.95 71.74
C SER A 41 -36.09 -82.56 72.56
N THR A 42 -36.16 -83.89 72.66
CA THR A 42 -36.76 -84.57 73.84
C THR A 42 -36.19 -85.97 74.09
N LEU A 43 -35.62 -86.17 75.27
CA LEU A 43 -35.49 -87.43 76.04
C LEU A 43 -36.79 -87.65 76.87
N PRO A 44 -36.98 -88.68 77.75
CA PRO A 44 -36.14 -89.83 78.15
C PRO A 44 -36.85 -91.19 77.83
N THR A 45 -36.91 -92.32 78.56
CA THR A 45 -36.52 -92.74 79.94
C THR A 45 -36.45 -94.29 80.10
N GLU A 46 -35.71 -94.74 81.12
CA GLU A 46 -35.99 -95.78 82.15
C GLU A 46 -37.33 -96.57 82.18
N SER A 47 -37.47 -97.75 82.85
CA SER A 47 -36.60 -98.48 83.82
C SER A 47 -36.97 -99.98 83.98
N THR A 48 -36.26 -100.63 84.92
CA THR A 48 -36.15 -102.07 85.24
C THR A 48 -37.28 -102.61 86.20
N PRO A 49 -37.11 -103.57 87.16
CA PRO A 49 -37.95 -104.78 87.20
C PRO A 49 -38.84 -104.96 88.45
N SER A 50 -39.57 -106.09 88.49
CA SER A 50 -39.82 -106.94 89.68
C SER A 50 -40.49 -108.25 89.22
N GLN A 51 -40.14 -109.48 89.66
CA GLN A 51 -40.18 -110.06 91.02
C GLN A 51 -41.58 -109.90 91.64
N GLN A 52 -42.31 -110.89 92.19
CA GLN A 52 -42.04 -112.10 92.97
C GLN A 52 -43.44 -112.83 93.11
N PRO A 53 -43.71 -113.78 94.04
CA PRO A 53 -42.96 -114.96 94.47
C PRO A 53 -43.84 -116.27 94.50
N VAL A 54 -43.18 -117.41 94.75
CA VAL A 54 -43.60 -118.54 95.62
C VAL A 54 -45.09 -118.95 95.71
N SER A 55 -45.34 -120.22 95.37
CA SER A 55 -46.19 -121.14 96.16
C SER A 55 -45.77 -122.59 95.91
N ALA A 56 -45.69 -123.40 96.97
CA ALA A 56 -45.34 -124.83 96.91
C ALA A 56 -46.27 -125.62 97.88
N PRO A 57 -46.15 -126.95 98.01
CA PRO A 57 -46.48 -127.94 96.99
C PRO A 57 -47.51 -128.96 97.49
N THR A 58 -48.00 -129.83 96.61
CA THR A 58 -48.79 -131.04 96.97
C THR A 58 -48.40 -132.23 96.06
N PRO A 59 -48.68 -133.50 96.44
CA PRO A 59 -47.67 -134.55 96.32
C PRO A 59 -47.50 -135.19 94.93
N PRO A 60 -46.36 -135.84 94.66
CA PRO A 60 -45.99 -136.24 93.30
C PRO A 60 -46.78 -137.44 92.76
N ARG A 61 -47.25 -137.30 91.52
CA ARG A 61 -47.36 -138.43 90.58
C ARG A 61 -46.12 -138.40 89.68
N THR A 62 -45.39 -139.50 89.59
CA THR A 62 -44.14 -139.59 88.81
C THR A 62 -44.43 -139.74 87.31
N VAL A 63 -44.47 -138.62 86.61
CA VAL A 63 -44.38 -138.53 85.14
C VAL A 63 -42.95 -138.88 84.70
N LYS A 64 -42.78 -139.53 83.54
CA LYS A 64 -41.47 -139.80 82.94
C LYS A 64 -41.04 -138.67 82.01
N GLU A 65 -39.75 -138.34 82.03
CA GLU A 65 -39.17 -137.34 81.13
C GLU A 65 -38.82 -137.97 79.77
N LEU A 66 -39.10 -137.26 78.67
CA LEU A 66 -38.75 -137.64 77.30
C LEU A 66 -37.60 -136.77 76.81
N MET A 67 -36.60 -137.37 76.16
CA MET A 67 -35.57 -136.60 75.47
C MET A 67 -36.07 -136.22 74.08
N VAL A 68 -36.14 -134.92 73.79
CA VAL A 68 -36.68 -134.36 72.54
C VAL A 68 -35.63 -133.45 71.89
N SER A 69 -35.41 -133.60 70.59
CA SER A 69 -34.58 -132.69 69.79
C SER A 69 -35.36 -132.22 68.56
N ALA A 70 -35.25 -130.94 68.22
CA ALA A 70 -35.98 -130.29 67.12
C ALA A 70 -35.21 -130.25 65.79
N GLY A 71 -33.99 -130.81 65.75
CA GLY A 71 -33.06 -130.73 64.62
C GLY A 71 -31.91 -129.75 64.85
N ASP A 72 -30.96 -129.72 63.91
CA ASP A 72 -29.82 -128.81 63.93
C ASP A 72 -30.15 -127.43 63.32
N ASN A 73 -29.40 -126.40 63.71
CA ASN A 73 -29.62 -125.03 63.24
C ASN A 73 -29.24 -124.85 61.75
N LEU A 74 -30.10 -124.19 60.96
CA LEU A 74 -29.87 -123.94 59.53
C LEU A 74 -29.43 -122.51 59.21
N ILE A 75 -28.68 -122.34 58.12
CA ILE A 75 -28.32 -121.04 57.54
C ILE A 75 -28.56 -121.09 56.03
N ILE A 76 -29.27 -120.09 55.49
CA ILE A 76 -29.76 -120.02 54.11
C ILE A 76 -29.36 -118.65 53.50
N THR A 77 -29.31 -118.55 52.18
CA THR A 77 -29.07 -117.30 51.43
C THR A 77 -30.20 -117.04 50.44
N LEU A 78 -30.66 -115.79 50.32
CA LEU A 78 -31.62 -115.41 49.29
C LEU A 78 -31.09 -115.78 47.89
N PRO A 79 -31.95 -116.31 46.99
CA PRO A 79 -33.41 -116.25 47.04
C PRO A 79 -34.14 -117.35 47.82
N GLU A 80 -33.45 -118.33 48.41
CA GLU A 80 -34.12 -119.43 49.15
C GLU A 80 -34.71 -118.93 50.49
N ASN A 81 -35.97 -119.27 50.78
CA ASN A 81 -36.73 -118.72 51.92
C ASN A 81 -37.79 -119.65 52.55
N GLU A 82 -37.67 -120.97 52.35
CA GLU A 82 -38.53 -122.01 52.95
C GLU A 82 -37.68 -123.07 53.68
N VAL A 83 -38.22 -123.72 54.71
CA VAL A 83 -37.51 -124.73 55.51
C VAL A 83 -38.44 -125.77 56.14
N GLU A 84 -38.02 -127.03 56.17
CA GLU A 84 -38.69 -128.12 56.88
C GLU A 84 -37.86 -128.58 58.10
N LEU A 85 -38.44 -128.48 59.30
CA LEU A 85 -37.84 -128.88 60.59
C LEU A 85 -38.49 -130.16 61.10
N LYS A 86 -37.74 -131.04 61.78
CA LYS A 86 -38.23 -132.37 62.19
C LYS A 86 -37.83 -132.72 63.62
N ALA A 87 -38.81 -133.08 64.44
CA ALA A 87 -38.61 -133.48 65.82
C ALA A 87 -38.19 -134.96 65.91
N SER A 88 -37.34 -135.27 66.89
CA SER A 88 -36.96 -136.62 67.28
C SER A 88 -37.17 -136.81 68.78
N VAL A 89 -37.65 -138.00 69.19
CA VAL A 89 -38.12 -138.26 70.55
C VAL A 89 -37.66 -139.65 70.99
N VAL A 90 -37.09 -139.75 72.20
CA VAL A 90 -36.56 -141.00 72.77
C VAL A 90 -37.07 -141.17 74.20
N PRO A 91 -37.59 -142.36 74.59
CA PRO A 91 -37.84 -143.54 73.76
C PRO A 91 -39.04 -143.38 72.81
N ALA A 92 -39.06 -144.16 71.73
CA ALA A 92 -40.17 -144.21 70.78
C ALA A 92 -41.49 -144.68 71.43
N PRO A 93 -42.66 -144.22 70.95
CA PRO A 93 -43.95 -144.52 71.57
C PRO A 93 -44.30 -146.03 71.55
N PRO A 94 -44.79 -146.60 72.67
CA PRO A 94 -45.35 -147.96 72.71
C PRO A 94 -46.55 -148.12 71.77
N ALA A 95 -46.77 -149.34 71.27
CA ALA A 95 -47.71 -149.61 70.16
C ALA A 95 -49.21 -149.28 70.43
N GLU A 96 -49.60 -148.98 71.67
CA GLU A 96 -50.98 -148.63 72.05
C GLU A 96 -51.12 -147.16 72.53
N THR A 97 -50.06 -146.33 72.45
CA THR A 97 -50.11 -144.91 72.82
C THR A 97 -49.36 -144.03 71.82
N THR A 98 -49.98 -142.95 71.34
CA THR A 98 -49.35 -141.99 70.41
C THR A 98 -48.88 -140.75 71.17
N TYR A 99 -47.69 -140.23 70.83
CA TYR A 99 -47.22 -138.94 71.34
C TYR A 99 -47.87 -137.78 70.56
N ASN A 100 -48.33 -136.75 71.28
CA ASN A 100 -48.84 -135.51 70.69
C ASN A 100 -47.72 -134.46 70.63
N TYR A 101 -47.58 -133.79 69.48
CA TYR A 101 -46.55 -132.79 69.21
C TYR A 101 -47.18 -131.40 69.17
N GLU A 102 -46.45 -130.38 69.61
CA GLU A 102 -46.84 -128.97 69.46
C GLU A 102 -45.62 -128.09 69.20
N TRP A 103 -45.60 -127.43 68.03
CA TRP A 103 -44.56 -126.49 67.65
C TRP A 103 -44.94 -125.02 67.95
N SER A 104 -43.94 -124.24 68.33
CA SER A 104 -44.05 -122.81 68.64
C SER A 104 -42.87 -122.04 68.03
N LEU A 105 -43.15 -120.92 67.37
CA LEU A 105 -42.15 -119.93 66.99
C LEU A 105 -41.93 -119.03 68.22
N ILE A 106 -40.68 -118.88 68.64
CA ILE A 106 -40.27 -118.15 69.85
C ILE A 106 -39.87 -116.72 69.50
N SER A 107 -39.07 -116.56 68.44
CA SER A 107 -38.61 -115.27 67.93
C SER A 107 -38.42 -115.31 66.42
N HIS A 108 -38.68 -114.16 65.80
CA HIS A 108 -38.51 -113.89 64.38
C HIS A 108 -38.14 -112.41 64.19
N PRO A 109 -37.60 -112.02 63.02
CA PRO A 109 -37.47 -110.61 62.63
C PRO A 109 -38.84 -109.91 62.55
N GLU A 110 -38.88 -108.59 62.75
CA GLU A 110 -40.14 -107.82 62.81
C GLU A 110 -40.97 -107.85 61.51
N ASP A 111 -40.35 -108.11 60.36
CA ASP A 111 -40.97 -108.13 59.04
C ASP A 111 -41.58 -109.49 58.63
N TYR A 112 -41.50 -110.51 59.48
CA TYR A 112 -41.99 -111.85 59.18
C TYR A 112 -43.52 -111.94 59.12
N GLN A 113 -44.04 -112.42 57.98
CA GLN A 113 -45.47 -112.72 57.75
C GLN A 113 -45.73 -114.17 57.31
N GLY A 114 -44.72 -115.05 57.39
CA GLY A 114 -44.74 -116.34 56.73
C GLY A 114 -45.67 -117.40 57.34
N GLU A 115 -46.09 -118.35 56.51
CA GLU A 115 -47.00 -119.42 56.93
C GLU A 115 -46.24 -120.58 57.60
N ILE A 116 -46.76 -121.03 58.76
CA ILE A 116 -46.29 -122.20 59.52
C ILE A 116 -47.34 -123.31 59.41
N LYS A 117 -46.98 -124.43 58.78
CA LYS A 117 -47.88 -125.57 58.53
C LYS A 117 -47.43 -126.81 59.30
N GLN A 118 -48.40 -127.70 59.57
CA GLN A 118 -48.20 -128.99 60.27
C GLN A 118 -47.77 -128.91 61.75
N ARG A 119 -48.05 -127.78 62.43
CA ARG A 119 -47.71 -127.47 63.84
C ARG A 119 -47.92 -128.59 64.89
N HIS A 120 -48.84 -129.53 64.67
CA HIS A 120 -49.15 -130.61 65.62
C HIS A 120 -48.61 -132.00 65.19
N THR A 121 -47.61 -132.04 64.31
CA THR A 121 -46.98 -133.29 63.86
C THR A 121 -45.48 -133.28 64.18
N GLN A 122 -44.82 -134.41 63.89
CA GLN A 122 -43.37 -134.53 64.02
C GLN A 122 -42.58 -133.58 63.09
N THR A 123 -43.21 -133.00 62.06
CA THR A 123 -42.57 -132.14 61.06
C THR A 123 -43.24 -130.76 60.99
N LEU A 124 -42.43 -129.70 60.94
CA LEU A 124 -42.89 -128.32 60.78
C LEU A 124 -42.37 -127.78 59.44
N ASN A 125 -43.26 -127.28 58.58
CA ASN A 125 -42.85 -126.60 57.35
C ASN A 125 -43.16 -125.10 57.48
N VAL A 126 -42.14 -124.27 57.20
CA VAL A 126 -42.19 -122.82 57.34
C VAL A 126 -41.73 -122.16 56.05
N SER A 127 -42.56 -121.27 55.52
CA SER A 127 -42.35 -120.61 54.23
C SER A 127 -42.28 -119.09 54.36
N GLN A 128 -41.70 -118.40 53.37
CA GLN A 128 -41.64 -116.93 53.28
C GLN A 128 -40.85 -116.26 54.40
N LEU A 129 -39.65 -116.78 54.69
CA LEU A 129 -38.73 -116.24 55.69
C LEU A 129 -37.96 -115.02 55.15
N SER A 130 -37.86 -113.96 55.96
CA SER A 130 -37.06 -112.74 55.68
C SER A 130 -35.59 -112.85 56.12
N VAL A 131 -34.77 -111.83 55.80
CA VAL A 131 -33.35 -111.77 56.19
C VAL A 131 -33.19 -111.51 57.69
N GLY A 132 -33.00 -112.58 58.47
CA GLY A 132 -32.72 -112.48 59.90
C GLY A 132 -32.62 -113.85 60.57
N LEU A 133 -32.81 -113.89 61.89
CA LEU A 133 -32.71 -115.12 62.70
C LEU A 133 -34.08 -115.48 63.32
N TYR A 134 -34.42 -116.76 63.23
CA TYR A 134 -35.64 -117.39 63.70
C TYR A 134 -35.31 -118.44 64.75
N ALA A 135 -36.18 -118.63 65.75
CA ALA A 135 -36.03 -119.67 66.78
C ALA A 135 -37.36 -120.39 67.03
N PHE A 136 -37.35 -121.73 67.01
CA PHE A 136 -38.52 -122.59 67.19
C PHE A 136 -38.33 -123.54 68.38
N LYS A 137 -39.44 -123.90 69.01
CA LYS A 137 -39.54 -124.94 70.06
C LYS A 137 -40.60 -125.97 69.68
N VAL A 138 -40.32 -127.23 69.97
CA VAL A 138 -41.32 -128.31 69.97
C VAL A 138 -41.51 -128.84 71.39
N ALA A 139 -42.75 -129.04 71.81
CA ALA A 139 -43.13 -129.79 72.99
C ALA A 139 -43.79 -131.11 72.58
N VAL A 140 -43.55 -132.18 73.35
CA VAL A 140 -44.09 -133.52 73.07
C VAL A 140 -44.68 -134.11 74.35
N SER A 141 -45.89 -134.66 74.27
CA SER A 141 -46.69 -135.07 75.43
C SER A 141 -47.42 -136.40 75.24
N SER A 142 -47.71 -137.05 76.36
CA SER A 142 -48.53 -138.26 76.50
C SER A 142 -49.08 -138.34 77.93
N GLU A 143 -50.01 -139.26 78.21
CA GLU A 143 -50.67 -139.37 79.54
C GLU A 143 -49.70 -139.44 80.74
N ASN A 144 -48.49 -139.97 80.56
CA ASN A 144 -47.52 -140.19 81.63
C ASN A 144 -46.09 -139.76 81.25
N ALA A 145 -45.88 -139.00 80.17
CA ALA A 145 -44.55 -138.51 79.80
C ALA A 145 -44.55 -137.20 78.97
N PHE A 146 -43.53 -136.36 79.17
CA PHE A 146 -43.36 -135.03 78.53
C PHE A 146 -41.88 -134.71 78.22
N GLY A 147 -41.62 -133.90 77.19
CA GLY A 147 -40.30 -133.32 76.90
C GLY A 147 -40.35 -132.20 75.84
N GLU A 148 -39.27 -131.43 75.69
CA GLU A 148 -39.18 -130.31 74.75
C GLU A 148 -37.79 -130.13 74.12
N GLY A 149 -37.73 -129.50 72.94
CA GLY A 149 -36.50 -129.23 72.19
C GLY A 149 -36.58 -127.96 71.32
N PHE A 150 -35.44 -127.43 70.88
CA PHE A 150 -35.30 -126.10 70.27
C PHE A 150 -34.40 -126.12 69.01
N VAL A 151 -34.66 -125.26 68.02
CA VAL A 151 -33.87 -125.12 66.77
C VAL A 151 -33.98 -123.72 66.15
N ASN A 152 -32.90 -123.21 65.53
CA ASN A 152 -32.82 -121.88 64.94
C ASN A 152 -32.53 -121.91 63.42
N VAL A 153 -32.97 -120.86 62.69
CA VAL A 153 -32.73 -120.69 61.25
C VAL A 153 -32.27 -119.25 60.95
N THR A 154 -31.28 -119.04 60.07
CA THR A 154 -30.73 -117.70 59.75
C THR A 154 -30.64 -117.45 58.23
N ILE A 155 -30.96 -116.24 57.74
CA ILE A 155 -30.94 -115.89 56.29
C ILE A 155 -30.01 -114.70 55.99
N LYS A 156 -29.43 -114.67 54.78
CA LYS A 156 -28.47 -113.66 54.29
C LYS A 156 -28.81 -113.09 52.88
N PRO A 157 -28.38 -111.85 52.54
CA PRO A 157 -28.61 -111.20 51.24
C PRO A 157 -27.62 -111.62 50.12
N ALA A 158 -27.87 -111.16 48.89
CA ALA A 158 -27.15 -111.53 47.66
C ALA A 158 -26.10 -110.49 47.19
N GLY A 159 -25.27 -110.86 46.19
CA GLY A 159 -24.12 -110.09 45.68
C GLY A 159 -24.39 -109.20 44.44
N ARG A 160 -23.34 -108.48 43.97
CA ARG A 160 -23.36 -107.50 42.86
C ARG A 160 -22.57 -107.98 41.63
N VAL A 161 -22.69 -107.24 40.52
CA VAL A 161 -21.99 -107.40 39.23
C VAL A 161 -21.57 -106.01 38.71
N ASN A 162 -20.40 -105.90 38.07
CA ASN A 162 -19.82 -104.63 37.54
C ASN A 162 -20.14 -104.42 36.03
N LEU A 163 -20.02 -103.18 35.55
CA LEU A 163 -20.09 -102.79 34.12
C LEU A 163 -18.76 -102.15 33.67
N PRO A 164 -18.36 -102.27 32.39
CA PRO A 164 -17.13 -101.65 31.90
C PRO A 164 -17.29 -100.15 31.58
N PRO A 165 -16.20 -99.36 31.62
CA PRO A 165 -16.24 -97.92 31.37
C PRO A 165 -16.55 -97.57 29.90
N VAL A 166 -16.87 -96.30 29.66
CA VAL A 166 -17.13 -95.72 28.34
C VAL A 166 -16.13 -94.58 28.08
N ALA A 167 -15.17 -94.84 27.19
CA ALA A 167 -14.19 -93.84 26.77
C ALA A 167 -14.82 -92.80 25.83
N VAL A 168 -14.67 -91.51 26.13
CA VAL A 168 -15.20 -90.38 25.35
C VAL A 168 -14.08 -89.37 25.11
N VAL A 169 -13.96 -88.87 23.89
CA VAL A 169 -12.96 -87.87 23.49
C VAL A 169 -13.59 -86.67 22.79
N SER A 170 -13.06 -85.48 23.06
CA SER A 170 -13.55 -84.22 22.53
C SER A 170 -12.38 -83.31 22.12
N PRO A 171 -12.27 -82.89 20.86
CA PRO A 171 -13.09 -83.29 19.72
C PRO A 171 -12.66 -84.67 19.15
N GLU A 172 -13.59 -85.41 18.55
CA GLU A 172 -13.27 -86.65 17.78
C GLU A 172 -12.43 -86.36 16.52
N ARG A 173 -12.58 -85.15 15.95
CA ARG A 173 -11.80 -84.65 14.83
C ARG A 173 -11.40 -83.20 15.08
N GLN A 174 -10.12 -82.89 14.94
CA GLN A 174 -9.60 -81.53 14.87
C GLN A 174 -8.86 -81.29 13.55
N GLU A 175 -8.97 -80.08 13.00
CA GLU A 175 -8.24 -79.66 11.80
C GLU A 175 -7.45 -78.38 12.14
N LEU A 176 -6.20 -78.35 11.70
CA LEU A 176 -5.18 -77.35 12.02
C LEU A 176 -4.51 -76.91 10.72
N THR A 177 -3.99 -75.69 10.67
CA THR A 177 -3.18 -75.20 9.53
C THR A 177 -2.00 -74.43 10.09
N LEU A 178 -0.81 -74.64 9.52
CA LEU A 178 0.37 -73.85 9.88
C LEU A 178 0.11 -72.34 9.68
N PRO A 179 0.63 -71.46 10.55
CA PRO A 179 1.71 -71.67 11.53
C PRO A 179 1.24 -72.18 12.92
N LEU A 180 -0.02 -72.60 13.10
CA LEU A 180 -0.46 -73.17 14.37
C LEU A 180 0.06 -74.61 14.52
N THR A 181 0.84 -74.87 15.58
CA THR A 181 1.57 -76.15 15.80
C THR A 181 1.20 -76.85 17.11
N SER A 182 0.12 -76.44 17.78
CA SER A 182 -0.37 -77.03 19.03
C SER A 182 -1.86 -77.33 18.98
N ALA A 183 -2.27 -78.36 19.72
CA ALA A 183 -3.64 -78.85 19.82
C ALA A 183 -3.92 -79.44 21.22
N LEU A 184 -5.19 -79.58 21.58
CA LEU A 184 -5.61 -80.22 22.82
C LEU A 184 -6.76 -81.19 22.50
N ILE A 185 -6.72 -82.39 23.09
CA ILE A 185 -7.79 -83.38 22.99
C ILE A 185 -8.19 -83.79 24.42
N ASP A 186 -9.45 -83.61 24.78
CA ASP A 186 -9.97 -83.84 26.11
C ASP A 186 -10.65 -85.22 26.20
N GLY A 187 -10.18 -86.07 27.12
CA GLY A 187 -10.74 -87.38 27.44
C GLY A 187 -11.53 -87.42 28.75
N SER A 188 -11.56 -86.32 29.51
CA SER A 188 -12.14 -86.23 30.86
C SER A 188 -13.66 -86.46 30.92
N HIS A 189 -14.32 -86.42 29.76
CA HIS A 189 -15.73 -86.77 29.58
C HIS A 189 -16.02 -88.28 29.56
N SER A 190 -14.99 -89.13 29.71
CA SER A 190 -15.17 -90.58 29.86
C SER A 190 -15.95 -90.92 31.14
N THR A 191 -16.81 -91.95 31.10
CA THR A 191 -17.75 -92.29 32.18
C THR A 191 -17.70 -93.76 32.57
N ASP A 192 -18.19 -94.07 33.77
CA ASP A 192 -18.17 -95.39 34.41
C ASP A 192 -19.28 -95.48 35.47
N ASP A 193 -19.70 -96.68 35.90
CA ASP A 193 -20.65 -96.83 37.00
C ASP A 193 -19.96 -96.89 38.39
N THR A 194 -18.64 -97.10 38.43
CA THR A 194 -17.79 -96.97 39.62
C THR A 194 -16.96 -95.68 39.60
N LYS A 195 -15.74 -95.72 39.05
CA LYS A 195 -14.80 -94.61 38.89
C LYS A 195 -13.63 -95.03 38.00
N ILE A 196 -13.34 -94.24 36.96
CA ILE A 196 -12.10 -94.35 36.17
C ILE A 196 -10.87 -94.03 37.05
N VAL A 197 -9.89 -94.94 37.07
CA VAL A 197 -8.64 -94.82 37.84
C VAL A 197 -7.42 -94.47 36.98
N SER A 198 -7.49 -94.69 35.66
CA SER A 198 -6.40 -94.44 34.72
C SER A 198 -6.90 -93.92 33.37
N TYR A 199 -6.12 -93.03 32.77
CA TYR A 199 -6.23 -92.54 31.39
C TYR A 199 -4.87 -92.79 30.73
N HIS A 200 -4.85 -93.32 29.51
CA HIS A 200 -3.62 -93.53 28.74
C HIS A 200 -3.84 -93.15 27.28
N TRP A 201 -3.07 -92.18 26.79
CA TRP A 201 -3.04 -91.75 25.40
C TRP A 201 -1.83 -92.29 24.68
N GLU A 202 -2.03 -92.80 23.46
CA GLU A 202 -0.96 -93.26 22.57
C GLU A 202 -1.18 -92.83 21.11
N GLU A 203 -0.09 -92.48 20.43
CA GLU A 203 -0.09 -92.14 19.01
C GLU A 203 -0.11 -93.40 18.13
N VAL A 204 -1.29 -93.77 17.62
CA VAL A 204 -1.49 -94.95 16.77
C VAL A 204 -0.87 -94.74 15.39
N ASN A 205 -1.10 -93.57 14.80
CA ASN A 205 -0.64 -93.21 13.46
C ASN A 205 -0.32 -91.70 13.41
N GLY A 206 0.66 -91.32 12.58
CA GLY A 206 1.14 -89.95 12.45
C GLY A 206 2.29 -89.84 11.43
N PRO A 207 2.73 -88.62 11.10
CA PRO A 207 4.00 -88.38 10.40
C PRO A 207 5.19 -89.00 11.14
N PHE A 208 6.29 -89.29 10.43
CA PHE A 208 7.48 -89.83 11.07
C PHE A 208 8.16 -88.77 11.96
N GLN A 209 8.08 -88.97 13.28
CA GLN A 209 8.80 -88.22 14.31
C GLN A 209 9.68 -89.20 15.12
N GLU A 210 10.82 -88.75 15.65
CA GLU A 210 11.79 -89.62 16.35
C GLU A 210 11.26 -90.14 17.70
N GLU A 211 10.33 -89.42 18.31
CA GLU A 211 9.65 -89.76 19.56
C GLU A 211 8.13 -89.68 19.32
N LYS A 212 7.40 -90.73 19.73
CA LYS A 212 5.93 -90.78 19.61
C LYS A 212 5.26 -90.17 20.82
N THR A 213 4.13 -89.51 20.62
CA THR A 213 3.39 -88.91 21.74
C THR A 213 2.68 -89.98 22.58
N SER A 214 2.89 -89.93 23.90
CA SER A 214 2.21 -90.76 24.89
C SER A 214 1.97 -89.94 26.17
N ALA A 215 0.81 -90.07 26.80
CA ALA A 215 0.48 -89.31 28.02
C ALA A 215 -0.57 -89.98 28.91
N ASP A 216 -0.33 -90.01 30.22
CA ASP A 216 -1.24 -90.61 31.22
C ASP A 216 -2.18 -89.58 31.88
N THR A 217 -2.67 -88.62 31.08
CA THR A 217 -3.45 -87.46 31.55
C THR A 217 -4.87 -87.44 30.97
N PRO A 218 -5.88 -86.91 31.70
CA PRO A 218 -7.25 -86.83 31.18
C PRO A 218 -7.39 -85.87 29.99
N ILE A 219 -6.46 -84.92 29.83
CA ILE A 219 -6.34 -84.03 28.65
C ILE A 219 -4.97 -84.30 28.01
N LEU A 220 -4.96 -84.53 26.71
CA LEU A 220 -3.75 -84.65 25.88
C LEU A 220 -3.37 -83.27 25.35
N HIS A 221 -2.13 -82.84 25.62
CA HIS A 221 -1.56 -81.60 25.10
C HIS A 221 -0.55 -81.91 24.01
N LEU A 222 -0.74 -81.33 22.82
CA LEU A 222 0.09 -81.54 21.65
C LEU A 222 0.80 -80.24 21.27
N SER A 223 2.08 -80.34 20.89
CA SER A 223 2.92 -79.23 20.43
C SER A 223 3.94 -79.71 19.40
N ASN A 224 4.56 -78.78 18.67
CA ASN A 224 5.53 -79.08 17.60
C ASN A 224 4.98 -80.03 16.50
N LEU A 225 3.67 -79.95 16.25
CA LEU A 225 2.98 -80.70 15.21
C LEU A 225 3.49 -80.33 13.82
N VAL A 226 3.70 -81.32 12.95
CA VAL A 226 4.11 -81.14 11.55
C VAL A 226 2.95 -81.51 10.60
N PRO A 227 2.94 -81.04 9.33
CA PRO A 227 1.86 -81.35 8.40
C PRO A 227 1.64 -82.85 8.18
N GLY A 228 0.38 -83.28 8.23
CA GLY A 228 -0.04 -84.66 8.07
C GLY A 228 -1.24 -85.04 8.96
N ASN A 229 -1.57 -86.34 8.97
CA ASN A 229 -2.75 -86.87 9.66
C ASN A 229 -2.31 -87.72 10.85
N TYR A 230 -2.65 -87.27 12.06
CA TYR A 230 -2.42 -87.98 13.31
C TYR A 230 -3.69 -88.74 13.76
N THR A 231 -3.51 -89.80 14.53
CA THR A 231 -4.58 -90.56 15.17
C THR A 231 -4.14 -91.01 16.55
N PHE A 232 -4.79 -90.49 17.59
CA PHE A 232 -4.51 -90.82 18.99
C PHE A 232 -5.58 -91.75 19.53
N ARG A 233 -5.18 -92.78 20.28
CA ARG A 233 -6.09 -93.65 21.03
C ARG A 233 -6.06 -93.25 22.50
N LEU A 234 -7.22 -93.00 23.07
CA LEU A 234 -7.42 -92.97 24.52
C LEU A 234 -7.85 -94.36 24.98
N THR A 235 -7.23 -94.85 26.05
CA THR A 235 -7.70 -96.00 26.84
C THR A 235 -7.98 -95.54 28.27
N VAL A 236 -9.10 -95.98 28.84
CA VAL A 236 -9.47 -95.73 30.24
C VAL A 236 -9.71 -97.04 30.99
N THR A 237 -9.43 -97.05 32.29
CA THR A 237 -9.59 -98.22 33.19
C THR A 237 -10.46 -97.86 34.38
N ASP A 238 -11.43 -98.72 34.74
CA ASP A 238 -12.26 -98.57 35.94
C ASP A 238 -11.55 -99.04 37.23
N SER A 239 -12.28 -99.08 38.35
CA SER A 239 -11.74 -99.50 39.65
C SER A 239 -11.67 -101.01 39.88
N ASP A 240 -12.34 -101.83 39.06
CA ASP A 240 -12.34 -103.31 39.10
C ASP A 240 -11.38 -103.94 38.05
N GLY A 241 -10.82 -103.14 37.15
CA GLY A 241 -9.84 -103.52 36.12
C GLY A 241 -10.40 -103.68 34.70
N ALA A 242 -11.64 -103.32 34.44
CA ALA A 242 -12.18 -103.29 33.07
C ALA A 242 -11.68 -102.07 32.29
N ILE A 243 -11.57 -102.21 30.97
CA ILE A 243 -10.99 -101.20 30.08
C ILE A 243 -11.90 -100.86 28.90
N SER A 244 -11.79 -99.62 28.43
CA SER A 244 -12.48 -99.08 27.26
C SER A 244 -11.54 -98.19 26.48
N SER A 245 -11.71 -98.10 25.15
CA SER A 245 -10.86 -97.24 24.32
C SER A 245 -11.64 -96.60 23.17
N THR A 246 -11.16 -95.44 22.74
CA THR A 246 -11.70 -94.65 21.63
C THR A 246 -10.57 -93.88 20.93
N THR A 247 -10.84 -93.24 19.79
CA THR A 247 -9.81 -92.60 18.95
C THR A 247 -10.21 -91.21 18.49
N ALA A 248 -9.28 -90.26 18.54
CA ALA A 248 -9.42 -88.92 17.97
C ALA A 248 -8.46 -88.73 16.79
N ALA A 249 -8.90 -88.01 15.76
CA ALA A 249 -8.12 -87.68 14.57
C ALA A 249 -7.73 -86.20 14.54
N LEU A 250 -6.49 -85.91 14.16
CA LEU A 250 -5.98 -84.54 14.03
C LEU A 250 -5.30 -84.37 12.67
N ILE A 251 -5.82 -83.45 11.86
CA ILE A 251 -5.30 -83.11 10.52
C ILE A 251 -4.51 -81.81 10.64
N VAL A 252 -3.27 -81.80 10.18
CA VAL A 252 -2.40 -80.60 10.15
C VAL A 252 -2.07 -80.29 8.70
N ASN A 253 -2.63 -79.19 8.20
CA ASN A 253 -2.39 -78.71 6.84
C ASN A 253 -1.12 -77.85 6.78
N SER A 254 -0.36 -77.98 5.70
CA SER A 254 0.72 -77.05 5.35
C SER A 254 0.20 -75.63 5.20
N ALA A 255 1.10 -74.64 5.33
CA ALA A 255 0.79 -73.27 4.95
C ALA A 255 0.45 -73.20 3.44
N VAL A 256 -0.40 -72.25 3.07
CA VAL A 256 -0.65 -71.90 1.66
C VAL A 256 0.37 -70.84 1.27
N ASP A 257 1.15 -71.15 0.24
CA ASP A 257 2.10 -70.25 -0.42
C ASP A 257 1.33 -69.37 -1.43
N HIS A 258 1.61 -68.06 -1.48
CA HIS A 258 0.93 -67.10 -2.35
C HIS A 258 1.93 -66.42 -3.29
N PRO A 259 1.58 -66.13 -4.55
CA PRO A 259 2.48 -65.42 -5.45
C PRO A 259 2.74 -63.98 -4.95
N PRO A 260 3.97 -63.45 -5.15
CA PRO A 260 4.35 -62.15 -4.64
C PRO A 260 3.52 -61.03 -5.27
N VAL A 261 3.31 -59.94 -4.55
CA VAL A 261 2.60 -58.74 -5.03
C VAL A 261 3.63 -57.73 -5.52
N ALA A 262 3.77 -57.62 -6.84
CA ALA A 262 4.62 -56.61 -7.48
C ALA A 262 4.04 -55.19 -7.29
N ASN A 263 4.90 -54.23 -6.93
CA ASN A 263 4.54 -52.82 -6.86
C ASN A 263 5.68 -51.95 -7.41
N ALA A 264 5.47 -51.36 -8.59
CA ALA A 264 6.45 -50.51 -9.30
C ALA A 264 6.44 -49.04 -8.83
N GLY A 265 5.63 -48.69 -7.83
CA GLY A 265 5.37 -47.33 -7.40
C GLY A 265 4.31 -46.59 -8.25
N PRO A 266 3.88 -45.39 -7.82
CA PRO A 266 2.91 -44.59 -8.56
C PRO A 266 3.52 -43.95 -9.82
N ASN A 267 2.67 -43.66 -10.81
CA ASN A 267 3.06 -42.94 -12.02
C ASN A 267 3.72 -41.60 -11.70
N GLN A 268 4.74 -41.25 -12.49
CA GLN A 268 5.59 -40.07 -12.30
C GLN A 268 5.42 -39.08 -13.45
N THR A 269 5.75 -37.82 -13.17
CA THR A 269 5.88 -36.78 -14.19
C THR A 269 7.09 -35.92 -13.86
N ILE A 270 7.95 -35.70 -14.83
CA ILE A 270 9.11 -34.80 -14.74
C ILE A 270 9.05 -33.80 -15.89
N THR A 271 9.68 -32.65 -15.71
CA THR A 271 9.72 -31.57 -16.71
C THR A 271 11.19 -31.30 -17.03
N LEU A 272 11.52 -31.18 -18.32
CA LEU A 272 12.87 -30.77 -18.72
C LEU A 272 13.21 -29.40 -18.10
N PRO A 273 14.47 -29.17 -17.68
CA PRO A 273 15.67 -29.95 -17.98
C PRO A 273 15.90 -31.18 -17.09
N GLN A 274 15.03 -31.51 -16.13
CA GLN A 274 15.16 -32.75 -15.35
C GLN A 274 14.86 -33.97 -16.23
N ASN A 275 15.90 -34.71 -16.59
CA ASN A 275 15.83 -35.90 -17.47
C ASN A 275 16.20 -37.22 -16.76
N SER A 276 16.10 -37.23 -15.43
CA SER A 276 16.40 -38.38 -14.56
C SER A 276 15.41 -38.53 -13.41
N ILE A 277 15.17 -39.77 -12.99
CA ILE A 277 14.32 -40.16 -11.86
C ILE A 277 14.75 -41.52 -11.31
N THR A 278 14.34 -41.87 -10.10
CA THR A 278 14.46 -43.23 -9.54
C THR A 278 13.06 -43.80 -9.33
N LEU A 279 12.82 -45.03 -9.80
CA LEU A 279 11.59 -45.78 -9.55
C LEU A 279 11.83 -46.84 -8.46
N ASN A 280 10.89 -46.97 -7.54
CA ASN A 280 11.05 -47.74 -6.31
C ASN A 280 10.13 -48.96 -6.32
N GLY A 281 10.72 -50.15 -6.49
CA GLY A 281 10.04 -51.44 -6.40
C GLY A 281 9.92 -51.99 -4.98
N ASN A 282 10.54 -51.31 -4.00
CA ASN A 282 10.68 -51.75 -2.60
C ASN A 282 9.39 -51.85 -1.79
N GLN A 283 8.24 -51.51 -2.38
CA GLN A 283 6.91 -51.74 -1.81
C GLN A 283 6.26 -53.05 -2.31
N SER A 284 6.99 -53.86 -3.09
CA SER A 284 6.55 -55.22 -3.44
C SER A 284 6.60 -56.10 -2.19
N SER A 285 5.58 -56.93 -2.00
CA SER A 285 5.38 -57.70 -0.75
C SER A 285 4.99 -59.14 -1.04
N ASP A 286 5.42 -60.05 -0.18
CA ASP A 286 5.30 -61.50 -0.35
C ASP A 286 5.10 -62.17 1.02
N ASP A 287 4.60 -63.41 1.08
CA ASP A 287 4.58 -64.19 2.34
C ASP A 287 5.88 -64.99 2.56
N HIS A 288 6.63 -65.22 1.48
CA HIS A 288 8.02 -65.66 1.48
C HIS A 288 8.99 -64.49 1.22
N GLN A 289 10.23 -64.78 0.79
CA GLN A 289 11.22 -63.75 0.48
C GLN A 289 11.29 -63.50 -1.03
N ILE A 290 11.07 -62.24 -1.45
CA ILE A 290 11.41 -61.79 -2.81
C ILE A 290 12.93 -61.88 -3.01
N VAL A 291 13.37 -62.70 -3.95
CA VAL A 291 14.79 -62.96 -4.25
C VAL A 291 15.31 -62.19 -5.45
N LEU A 292 14.43 -61.77 -6.37
CA LEU A 292 14.80 -61.09 -7.60
C LEU A 292 13.78 -60.01 -7.98
N TYR A 293 14.29 -58.87 -8.44
CA TYR A 293 13.56 -57.79 -9.09
C TYR A 293 14.11 -57.67 -10.51
N GLU A 294 13.27 -57.53 -11.53
CA GLU A 294 13.68 -57.34 -12.92
C GLU A 294 12.89 -56.19 -13.55
N TRP A 295 13.60 -55.13 -13.95
CA TRP A 295 13.02 -53.97 -14.63
C TRP A 295 13.26 -54.00 -16.14
N SER A 296 12.21 -53.69 -16.90
CA SER A 296 12.23 -53.62 -18.36
C SER A 296 11.44 -52.41 -18.89
N LEU A 297 11.68 -52.04 -20.15
CA LEU A 297 10.79 -51.14 -20.88
C LEU A 297 9.46 -51.86 -21.14
N GLY A 298 8.37 -51.30 -20.64
CA GLY A 298 7.02 -51.82 -20.83
C GLY A 298 6.48 -51.54 -22.25
N PRO A 299 5.41 -52.23 -22.66
CA PRO A 299 4.86 -52.17 -24.01
C PRO A 299 4.51 -50.74 -24.42
N GLY A 300 4.92 -50.35 -25.63
CA GLY A 300 4.75 -48.99 -26.17
C GLY A 300 5.97 -48.05 -26.00
N SER A 301 6.97 -48.42 -25.19
CA SER A 301 8.23 -47.67 -25.05
C SER A 301 9.47 -48.37 -25.61
N GLU A 302 9.31 -49.53 -26.25
CA GLU A 302 10.39 -50.36 -26.80
C GLU A 302 11.33 -49.63 -27.77
N SER A 303 10.81 -48.63 -28.51
CA SER A 303 11.59 -47.81 -29.45
C SER A 303 12.20 -46.54 -28.83
N LYS A 304 12.15 -46.37 -27.49
CA LYS A 304 12.62 -45.16 -26.80
C LYS A 304 13.98 -45.39 -26.14
N GLU A 305 14.92 -44.50 -26.44
CA GLU A 305 16.21 -44.45 -25.77
C GLU A 305 16.03 -43.92 -24.33
N VAL A 306 16.57 -44.66 -23.36
CA VAL A 306 16.73 -44.26 -21.95
C VAL A 306 17.88 -45.06 -21.33
N ALA A 307 18.69 -44.42 -20.49
CA ALA A 307 19.77 -45.09 -19.76
C ALA A 307 19.24 -45.61 -18.41
N MET A 308 19.17 -46.94 -18.28
CA MET A 308 18.67 -47.66 -17.11
C MET A 308 19.83 -48.24 -16.29
N GLN A 309 19.80 -48.07 -14.97
CA GLN A 309 20.77 -48.64 -14.02
C GLN A 309 20.04 -49.23 -12.80
N GLY A 310 20.55 -50.33 -12.24
CA GLY A 310 19.89 -51.02 -11.12
C GLY A 310 18.72 -51.94 -11.53
N VAL A 311 18.69 -52.41 -12.79
CA VAL A 311 17.59 -53.22 -13.35
C VAL A 311 17.29 -54.52 -12.61
N GLU A 312 18.27 -55.09 -11.91
CA GLU A 312 18.12 -56.31 -11.08
C GLU A 312 17.80 -56.00 -9.59
N THR A 313 17.36 -54.78 -9.28
CA THR A 313 17.25 -54.26 -7.90
C THR A 313 15.91 -53.58 -7.63
N PRO A 314 15.49 -53.41 -6.36
CA PRO A 314 14.29 -52.63 -6.01
C PRO A 314 14.38 -51.12 -6.29
N TYR A 315 15.48 -50.61 -6.89
CA TYR A 315 15.67 -49.20 -7.21
C TYR A 315 16.18 -49.02 -8.66
N LEU A 316 15.29 -48.68 -9.59
CA LEU A 316 15.65 -48.41 -10.98
C LEU A 316 16.00 -46.94 -11.16
N HIS A 317 17.27 -46.65 -11.44
CA HIS A 317 17.71 -45.31 -11.81
C HIS A 317 17.58 -45.10 -13.32
N LEU A 318 16.83 -44.07 -13.72
CA LEU A 318 16.59 -43.67 -15.10
C LEU A 318 17.29 -42.35 -15.39
N SER A 319 17.91 -42.23 -16.57
CA SER A 319 18.61 -41.02 -16.98
C SER A 319 18.63 -40.83 -18.50
N ALA A 320 18.99 -39.62 -18.95
CA ALA A 320 19.03 -39.21 -20.36
C ALA A 320 17.69 -39.39 -21.11
N MET A 321 16.56 -39.30 -20.40
CA MET A 321 15.23 -39.35 -21.01
C MET A 321 14.97 -38.12 -21.89
N LYS A 322 14.18 -38.31 -22.95
CA LYS A 322 13.72 -37.26 -23.87
C LYS A 322 12.24 -36.96 -23.61
N GLU A 323 11.66 -35.98 -24.27
CA GLU A 323 10.23 -35.66 -24.15
C GLU A 323 9.33 -36.86 -24.52
N GLY A 324 8.23 -37.04 -23.78
CA GLY A 324 7.18 -38.02 -24.02
C GLY A 324 7.01 -39.10 -22.93
N ASP A 325 6.02 -39.97 -23.13
CA ASP A 325 5.54 -40.89 -22.09
C ASP A 325 6.29 -42.23 -22.10
N TYR A 326 7.07 -42.54 -21.07
CA TYR A 326 7.75 -43.83 -20.92
C TYR A 326 6.93 -44.78 -20.06
N THR A 327 6.98 -46.07 -20.39
CA THR A 327 6.36 -47.19 -19.67
C THR A 327 7.46 -48.12 -19.16
N PHE A 328 7.46 -48.43 -17.88
CA PHE A 328 8.40 -49.37 -17.26
C PHE A 328 7.64 -50.49 -16.58
N GLN A 329 8.13 -51.72 -16.71
CA GLN A 329 7.56 -52.91 -16.10
C GLN A 329 8.57 -53.50 -15.11
N LEU A 330 8.14 -53.65 -13.86
CA LEU A 330 8.81 -54.44 -12.83
C LEU A 330 8.21 -55.85 -12.83
N MET A 331 9.07 -56.86 -12.82
CA MET A 331 8.76 -58.23 -12.44
C MET A 331 9.45 -58.54 -11.11
N VAL A 332 8.78 -59.25 -10.21
CA VAL A 332 9.39 -59.77 -8.97
C VAL A 332 9.24 -61.29 -8.92
N THR A 333 10.25 -61.96 -8.36
CA THR A 333 10.26 -63.41 -8.16
C THR A 333 10.55 -63.72 -6.69
N ASP A 334 9.78 -64.63 -6.10
CA ASP A 334 9.96 -65.11 -4.72
C ASP A 334 10.96 -66.28 -4.61
N SER A 335 11.19 -66.77 -3.40
CA SER A 335 12.02 -67.96 -3.14
C SER A 335 11.39 -69.29 -3.64
N SER A 336 10.08 -69.31 -3.88
CA SER A 336 9.33 -70.47 -4.42
C SER A 336 9.35 -70.54 -5.96
N ARG A 337 9.85 -69.49 -6.64
CA ARG A 337 9.82 -69.23 -8.09
C ARG A 337 8.44 -68.91 -8.66
N GLN A 338 7.54 -68.34 -7.87
CA GLN A 338 6.34 -67.63 -8.37
C GLN A 338 6.73 -66.21 -8.79
N GLN A 339 5.94 -65.62 -9.70
CA GLN A 339 6.24 -64.32 -10.29
C GLN A 339 5.01 -63.42 -10.38
N SER A 340 5.23 -62.11 -10.27
CA SER A 340 4.22 -61.07 -10.52
C SER A 340 4.83 -59.86 -11.21
N THR A 341 4.00 -59.11 -11.93
CA THR A 341 4.41 -57.93 -12.69
C THR A 341 3.59 -56.69 -12.35
N ALA A 342 4.23 -55.53 -12.29
CA ALA A 342 3.60 -54.22 -12.15
C ALA A 342 4.15 -53.25 -13.20
N VAL A 343 3.34 -52.27 -13.59
CA VAL A 343 3.70 -51.27 -14.62
C VAL A 343 3.55 -49.86 -14.04
N VAL A 344 4.49 -48.98 -14.37
CA VAL A 344 4.52 -47.57 -13.97
C VAL A 344 4.86 -46.69 -15.18
N THR A 345 4.21 -45.53 -15.30
CA THR A 345 4.46 -44.57 -16.38
C THR A 345 5.25 -43.36 -15.90
N VAL A 346 6.24 -42.92 -16.68
CA VAL A 346 7.01 -41.68 -16.45
C VAL A 346 6.75 -40.74 -17.62
N ILE A 347 5.99 -39.68 -17.38
CA ILE A 347 5.72 -38.63 -18.37
C ILE A 347 6.85 -37.60 -18.33
N VAL A 348 7.55 -37.40 -19.44
CA VAL A 348 8.59 -36.37 -19.56
C VAL A 348 8.05 -35.19 -20.36
N GLN A 349 7.74 -34.10 -19.67
CA GLN A 349 7.20 -32.88 -20.26
C GLN A 349 8.32 -31.97 -20.81
N PRO A 350 8.05 -31.19 -21.88
CA PRO A 350 8.98 -30.18 -22.38
C PRO A 350 9.22 -29.08 -21.33
N GLU A 351 10.33 -28.36 -21.49
CA GLU A 351 10.70 -27.24 -20.63
C GLU A 351 9.62 -26.14 -20.69
N ASN A 352 9.17 -25.66 -19.52
CA ASN A 352 8.06 -24.72 -19.40
C ASN A 352 8.52 -23.26 -19.63
N ASN A 353 8.97 -22.97 -20.85
CA ASN A 353 9.43 -21.67 -21.30
C ASN A 353 8.24 -20.76 -21.67
N ARG A 354 8.26 -19.51 -21.20
CA ARG A 354 7.20 -18.51 -21.47
C ARG A 354 7.70 -17.48 -22.48
N PRO A 355 6.80 -16.84 -23.27
CA PRO A 355 7.24 -15.73 -24.11
C PRO A 355 7.69 -14.54 -23.26
N PRO A 356 8.73 -13.79 -23.68
CA PRO A 356 9.28 -12.69 -22.89
C PRO A 356 8.25 -11.57 -22.69
N MET A 357 8.38 -10.82 -21.59
CA MET A 357 7.57 -9.63 -21.33
C MET A 357 8.30 -8.38 -21.83
N ALA A 358 7.85 -7.84 -22.96
CA ALA A 358 8.36 -6.59 -23.52
C ALA A 358 7.92 -5.38 -22.68
N VAL A 359 8.86 -4.67 -22.05
CA VAL A 359 8.58 -3.49 -21.20
C VAL A 359 9.47 -2.32 -21.62
N ALA A 360 8.86 -1.34 -22.28
CA ALA A 360 9.49 -0.05 -22.55
C ALA A 360 9.45 0.88 -21.32
N GLY A 361 10.16 2.01 -21.43
CA GLY A 361 10.02 3.17 -20.55
C GLY A 361 8.62 3.79 -20.62
N PRO A 362 8.33 4.76 -19.74
CA PRO A 362 7.13 5.59 -19.87
C PRO A 362 7.18 6.46 -21.13
N ASP A 363 6.01 6.86 -21.63
CA ASP A 363 5.88 7.88 -22.68
C ASP A 363 6.64 9.15 -22.33
N GLN A 364 7.29 9.75 -23.33
CA GLN A 364 8.20 10.88 -23.13
C GLN A 364 7.66 12.15 -23.77
N GLU A 365 7.76 13.28 -23.06
CA GLU A 365 7.51 14.60 -23.62
C GLU A 365 8.83 15.39 -23.66
N LEU A 366 9.14 15.97 -24.81
CA LEU A 366 10.30 16.82 -25.05
C LEU A 366 9.84 18.23 -25.42
N VAL A 367 10.61 19.23 -25.03
CA VAL A 367 10.39 20.62 -25.46
C VAL A 367 11.46 20.98 -26.49
N PHE A 368 11.05 21.42 -27.67
CA PHE A 368 11.95 21.91 -28.71
C PHE A 368 12.76 23.11 -28.17
N PRO A 369 14.11 23.16 -28.28
CA PRO A 369 14.95 22.47 -29.27
C PRO A 369 15.62 21.15 -28.81
N VAL A 370 15.04 20.40 -27.88
CA VAL A 370 15.55 19.06 -27.53
C VAL A 370 15.12 18.02 -28.59
N GLU A 371 15.93 17.83 -29.62
CA GLU A 371 15.66 16.96 -30.78
C GLU A 371 16.12 15.48 -30.61
N SER A 372 16.51 15.05 -29.40
CA SER A 372 17.00 13.68 -29.16
C SER A 372 16.69 13.16 -27.76
N THR A 373 16.52 11.84 -27.62
CA THR A 373 16.28 11.15 -26.35
C THR A 373 16.70 9.68 -26.39
N THR A 374 16.63 8.96 -25.26
CA THR A 374 16.88 7.52 -25.17
C THR A 374 15.60 6.72 -24.94
N LEU A 375 15.46 5.62 -25.68
CA LEU A 375 14.38 4.65 -25.54
C LEU A 375 14.90 3.50 -24.68
N ASP A 376 14.34 3.35 -23.48
CA ASP A 376 14.73 2.30 -22.52
C ASP A 376 13.76 1.11 -22.58
N GLY A 377 14.32 -0.09 -22.69
CA GLY A 377 13.64 -1.38 -22.69
C GLY A 377 14.25 -2.37 -21.70
N SER A 378 15.21 -1.93 -20.87
CA SER A 378 15.99 -2.74 -19.92
C SER A 378 15.17 -3.40 -18.82
N ARG A 379 13.91 -2.99 -18.66
CA ARG A 379 12.94 -3.59 -17.74
C ARG A 379 12.14 -4.75 -18.36
N SER A 380 12.41 -5.10 -19.61
CA SER A 380 11.87 -6.31 -20.24
C SER A 380 12.44 -7.54 -19.53
N SER A 381 11.61 -8.55 -19.29
CA SER A 381 11.98 -9.71 -18.46
C SER A 381 11.46 -11.01 -19.05
N ASP A 382 12.18 -12.09 -18.81
CA ASP A 382 11.91 -13.44 -19.32
C ASP A 382 12.30 -14.47 -18.24
N ASP A 383 11.80 -15.71 -18.32
CA ASP A 383 12.15 -16.76 -17.34
C ASP A 383 13.45 -17.52 -17.66
N HIS A 384 13.90 -17.53 -18.92
CA HIS A 384 15.17 -18.15 -19.35
C HIS A 384 16.20 -17.13 -19.86
N GLY A 385 15.75 -15.96 -20.32
CA GLY A 385 16.56 -14.76 -20.58
C GLY A 385 16.37 -14.18 -21.99
N ILE A 386 16.25 -12.85 -22.07
CA ILE A 386 16.13 -12.14 -23.34
C ILE A 386 17.50 -12.05 -24.02
N VAL A 387 17.61 -12.62 -25.22
CA VAL A 387 18.86 -12.66 -26.01
C VAL A 387 18.85 -11.68 -27.18
N PHE A 388 17.69 -11.15 -27.56
CA PHE A 388 17.53 -10.20 -28.65
C PHE A 388 16.54 -9.08 -28.30
N TYR A 389 16.94 -7.85 -28.61
CA TYR A 389 16.13 -6.63 -28.54
C TYR A 389 16.12 -6.00 -29.93
N HIS A 390 15.06 -5.29 -30.31
CA HIS A 390 15.00 -4.51 -31.54
C HIS A 390 14.02 -3.33 -31.43
N TRP A 391 14.49 -2.13 -31.77
CA TRP A 391 13.70 -0.89 -31.75
C TRP A 391 13.35 -0.39 -33.16
N GLU A 392 12.07 -0.19 -33.41
CA GLU A 392 11.53 0.20 -34.72
C GLU A 392 10.73 1.51 -34.62
N HIS A 393 10.99 2.47 -35.51
CA HIS A 393 10.16 3.66 -35.67
C HIS A 393 8.91 3.32 -36.51
N VAL A 394 7.73 3.31 -35.87
CA VAL A 394 6.47 2.85 -36.48
C VAL A 394 5.73 3.97 -37.21
N ARG A 395 5.75 5.20 -36.66
CA ARG A 395 5.12 6.39 -37.25
C ARG A 395 5.58 7.66 -36.55
N GLY A 396 5.68 8.76 -37.29
CA GLY A 396 5.99 10.10 -36.79
C GLY A 396 5.84 11.13 -37.91
N PRO A 397 5.93 12.44 -37.61
CA PRO A 397 5.84 13.51 -38.61
C PRO A 397 7.08 13.60 -39.53
N SER A 398 8.23 13.07 -39.10
CA SER A 398 9.48 13.03 -39.87
C SER A 398 10.12 11.63 -39.83
N THR A 399 11.14 11.43 -40.67
CA THR A 399 12.16 10.42 -40.42
C THR A 399 12.99 10.78 -39.20
N VAL A 400 13.57 9.78 -38.52
CA VAL A 400 14.43 9.92 -37.35
C VAL A 400 15.66 9.02 -37.51
N GLU A 401 16.76 9.39 -36.86
CA GLU A 401 17.97 8.58 -36.77
C GLU A 401 17.96 7.77 -35.47
N MET A 402 18.41 6.51 -35.50
CA MET A 402 18.39 5.62 -34.34
C MET A 402 19.72 4.88 -34.18
N GLU A 403 20.31 5.01 -32.99
CA GLU A 403 21.54 4.33 -32.57
C GLU A 403 21.21 3.21 -31.58
N ASN A 404 22.00 2.12 -31.60
CA ASN A 404 21.84 0.98 -30.69
C ASN A 404 20.46 0.27 -30.80
N ILE A 405 19.89 0.24 -32.00
CA ILE A 405 18.60 -0.39 -32.34
C ILE A 405 18.42 -1.79 -31.73
N ASP A 406 19.43 -2.65 -31.82
CA ASP A 406 19.36 -4.05 -31.36
C ASP A 406 19.80 -4.24 -29.90
N LYS A 407 19.64 -3.22 -29.04
CA LYS A 407 20.00 -3.25 -27.62
C LYS A 407 18.82 -2.84 -26.73
N ALA A 408 18.91 -3.21 -25.45
CA ALA A 408 17.94 -2.84 -24.42
C ALA A 408 17.76 -1.33 -24.26
N ILE A 409 18.77 -0.51 -24.56
CA ILE A 409 18.66 0.95 -24.61
C ILE A 409 19.10 1.43 -25.99
N ALA A 410 18.18 2.08 -26.71
CA ALA A 410 18.44 2.77 -27.96
C ALA A 410 18.46 4.29 -27.76
N LYS A 411 19.05 5.03 -28.70
CA LYS A 411 19.02 6.50 -28.75
C LYS A 411 18.40 6.94 -30.08
N VAL A 412 17.56 7.97 -30.03
CA VAL A 412 16.90 8.54 -31.21
C VAL A 412 17.20 10.03 -31.33
N SER A 413 17.43 10.51 -32.55
CA SER A 413 17.76 11.91 -32.88
C SER A 413 17.05 12.40 -34.16
N GLY A 414 16.97 13.72 -34.33
CA GLY A 414 16.24 14.35 -35.43
C GLY A 414 14.73 14.45 -35.18
N LEU A 415 14.31 14.50 -33.91
CA LEU A 415 12.91 14.64 -33.50
C LEU A 415 12.45 16.10 -33.68
N GLN A 416 11.48 16.31 -34.57
CA GLN A 416 10.82 17.59 -34.82
C GLN A 416 9.49 17.67 -34.05
N VAL A 417 8.82 18.82 -34.04
CA VAL A 417 7.57 19.02 -33.29
C VAL A 417 6.45 18.07 -33.77
N GLY A 418 5.91 17.26 -32.86
CA GLY A 418 4.88 16.25 -33.09
C GLY A 418 5.10 14.97 -32.30
N THR A 419 4.28 13.94 -32.55
CA THR A 419 4.30 12.67 -31.80
C THR A 419 4.82 11.51 -32.66
N TYR A 420 5.87 10.87 -32.18
CA TYR A 420 6.49 9.66 -32.73
C TYR A 420 6.06 8.44 -31.92
N HIS A 421 5.99 7.27 -32.57
CA HIS A 421 5.71 6.00 -31.93
C HIS A 421 6.81 4.99 -32.29
N PHE A 422 7.36 4.35 -31.28
CA PHE A 422 8.39 3.32 -31.40
C PHE A 422 7.84 1.99 -30.92
N ARG A 423 8.25 0.89 -31.58
CA ARG A 423 7.98 -0.48 -31.16
C ARG A 423 9.28 -1.11 -30.67
N LEU A 424 9.25 -1.65 -29.46
CA LEU A 424 10.27 -2.57 -28.97
C LEU A 424 9.78 -3.99 -29.23
N ALA A 425 10.62 -4.81 -29.85
CA ALA A 425 10.47 -6.27 -29.89
C ALA A 425 11.59 -6.92 -29.07
N VAL A 426 11.26 -7.97 -28.32
CA VAL A 426 12.21 -8.80 -27.56
C VAL A 426 12.01 -10.28 -27.86
N LYS A 427 13.08 -11.08 -27.75
CA LYS A 427 13.05 -12.54 -27.91
C LYS A 427 13.90 -13.27 -26.89
N ASP A 428 13.44 -14.44 -26.48
CA ASP A 428 14.17 -15.42 -25.68
C ASP A 428 15.15 -16.26 -26.53
N GLN A 429 15.85 -17.20 -25.90
CA GLN A 429 16.78 -18.12 -26.56
C GLN A 429 16.08 -19.18 -27.42
N GLN A 430 14.80 -19.45 -27.16
CA GLN A 430 13.95 -20.44 -27.82
C GLN A 430 13.24 -19.88 -29.07
N GLY A 431 13.26 -18.56 -29.27
CA GLY A 431 12.69 -17.84 -30.41
C GLY A 431 11.27 -17.31 -30.21
N LEU A 432 10.68 -17.43 -29.02
CA LEU A 432 9.42 -16.74 -28.70
C LEU A 432 9.66 -15.22 -28.68
N SER A 433 8.61 -14.45 -28.96
CA SER A 433 8.75 -13.01 -29.13
C SER A 433 7.57 -12.23 -28.58
N SER A 434 7.85 -11.04 -28.07
CA SER A 434 6.86 -10.11 -27.56
C SER A 434 7.17 -8.68 -27.98
N THR A 435 6.14 -7.84 -28.09
CA THR A 435 6.27 -6.47 -28.58
C THR A 435 5.48 -5.48 -27.74
N THR A 436 6.05 -4.31 -27.51
CA THR A 436 5.41 -3.19 -26.81
C THR A 436 5.68 -1.89 -27.55
N THR A 437 4.91 -0.84 -27.26
CA THR A 437 5.00 0.47 -27.93
C THR A 437 5.18 1.62 -26.96
N LEU A 438 6.00 2.59 -27.36
CA LEU A 438 6.36 3.80 -26.61
C LEU A 438 6.13 5.02 -27.51
N SER A 439 5.51 6.08 -26.99
CA SER A 439 5.39 7.36 -27.70
C SER A 439 6.39 8.41 -27.18
N VAL A 440 6.83 9.27 -28.09
CA VAL A 440 7.66 10.45 -27.79
C VAL A 440 7.00 11.66 -28.45
N THR A 441 6.56 12.62 -27.65
CA THR A 441 5.91 13.85 -28.13
C THR A 441 6.84 15.05 -27.94
N VAL A 442 7.33 15.61 -29.04
CA VAL A 442 8.03 16.90 -29.02
C VAL A 442 7.00 18.01 -29.15
N ARG A 443 6.91 18.86 -28.14
CA ARG A 443 6.10 20.08 -28.17
C ARG A 443 7.00 21.28 -28.46
N LYS A 444 6.49 22.28 -29.18
CA LYS A 444 7.09 23.62 -29.10
C LYS A 444 6.72 24.19 -27.73
N GLU A 445 7.65 24.90 -27.10
CA GLU A 445 7.33 25.70 -25.93
C GLU A 445 6.26 26.75 -26.26
N ASN A 446 5.29 26.92 -25.35
CA ASN A 446 4.35 28.03 -25.41
C ASN A 446 5.03 29.24 -24.77
N ASN A 447 5.11 30.33 -25.52
CA ASN A 447 5.56 31.64 -25.07
C ASN A 447 4.42 32.61 -25.40
N SER A 448 3.80 33.22 -24.39
CA SER A 448 2.86 34.32 -24.64
C SER A 448 3.63 35.62 -24.85
N PRO A 449 3.11 36.61 -25.60
CA PRO A 449 3.76 37.91 -25.63
C PRO A 449 3.68 38.56 -24.25
N PRO A 450 4.69 39.34 -23.84
CA PRO A 450 4.65 40.07 -22.58
C PRO A 450 3.44 41.01 -22.52
N ARG A 451 3.09 41.45 -21.31
CA ARG A 451 2.12 42.50 -21.06
C ARG A 451 2.84 43.74 -20.56
N ALA A 452 2.83 44.79 -21.36
CA ALA A 452 3.34 46.09 -20.98
C ALA A 452 2.45 46.75 -19.90
N GLN A 453 3.06 47.43 -18.94
CA GLN A 453 2.34 48.36 -18.05
C GLN A 453 3.21 49.57 -17.72
N ALA A 454 2.90 50.72 -18.32
CA ALA A 454 3.74 51.94 -18.34
C ALA A 454 3.47 52.90 -17.16
N GLY A 455 2.53 52.58 -16.27
CA GLY A 455 2.15 53.41 -15.12
C GLY A 455 0.96 54.36 -15.36
N GLY A 456 0.64 54.70 -16.62
CA GLY A 456 -0.55 55.46 -16.99
C GLY A 456 -0.39 56.98 -16.87
N ARG A 457 -1.41 57.68 -16.34
CA ARG A 457 -1.45 59.16 -16.29
C ARG A 457 -0.97 59.71 -14.95
N HIS A 458 0.05 60.56 -15.02
CA HIS A 458 0.61 61.33 -13.92
C HIS A 458 0.36 62.83 -14.11
N VAL A 459 0.27 63.57 -13.01
CA VAL A 459 0.22 65.04 -13.00
C VAL A 459 1.36 65.56 -12.13
N LEU A 460 2.19 66.42 -12.71
CA LEU A 460 3.34 67.07 -12.09
C LEU A 460 3.03 68.57 -11.98
N VAL A 461 3.41 69.21 -10.87
CA VAL A 461 3.19 70.66 -10.66
C VAL A 461 4.53 71.33 -10.39
N LEU A 462 4.86 72.33 -11.20
CA LEU A 462 6.07 73.12 -11.03
C LEU A 462 6.06 73.84 -9.66
N PRO A 463 7.22 74.06 -9.00
CA PRO A 463 8.58 73.95 -9.53
C PRO A 463 9.16 72.55 -9.59
N ASN A 464 8.45 71.50 -9.14
CA ASN A 464 8.96 70.14 -9.32
C ASN A 464 8.96 69.79 -10.82
N ASN A 465 10.13 69.49 -11.37
CA ASN A 465 10.36 69.29 -12.81
C ASN A 465 11.00 67.93 -13.12
N SER A 466 10.97 66.99 -12.18
CA SER A 466 11.37 65.60 -12.37
C SER A 466 10.27 64.62 -11.97
N ILE A 467 10.27 63.45 -12.61
CA ILE A 467 9.35 62.34 -12.33
C ILE A 467 9.98 61.01 -12.76
N THR A 468 9.65 59.95 -12.02
CA THR A 468 9.89 58.56 -12.42
C THR A 468 8.60 57.99 -13.01
N LEU A 469 8.67 57.35 -14.18
CA LEU A 469 7.60 56.49 -14.70
C LEU A 469 7.96 55.03 -14.42
N ASP A 470 7.02 54.29 -13.84
CA ASP A 470 7.23 52.92 -13.34
C ASP A 470 6.67 51.88 -14.32
N GLY A 471 7.57 51.20 -15.01
CA GLY A 471 7.30 50.09 -15.93
C GLY A 471 7.44 48.70 -15.30
N SER A 472 7.85 48.61 -14.02
CA SER A 472 8.20 47.35 -13.34
C SER A 472 7.02 46.39 -13.10
N LYS A 473 5.80 46.85 -13.37
CA LYS A 473 4.56 46.06 -13.32
C LYS A 473 4.26 45.32 -14.62
N SER A 474 5.08 45.48 -15.64
CA SER A 474 5.01 44.68 -16.86
C SER A 474 5.28 43.21 -16.52
N THR A 475 4.55 42.27 -17.13
CA THR A 475 4.60 40.83 -16.78
C THR A 475 4.73 39.95 -18.01
N ASP A 476 5.37 38.79 -17.87
CA ASP A 476 5.62 37.83 -18.94
C ASP A 476 5.66 36.40 -18.36
N ASP A 477 5.43 35.35 -19.17
CA ASP A 477 5.48 33.95 -18.72
C ASP A 477 6.89 33.35 -18.70
N GLN A 478 7.86 33.92 -19.42
CA GLN A 478 9.27 33.48 -19.42
C GLN A 478 10.23 34.51 -18.79
N GLY A 479 9.90 35.80 -18.87
CA GLY A 479 10.62 36.91 -18.27
C GLY A 479 10.99 38.00 -19.29
N ILE A 480 10.73 39.26 -18.94
CA ILE A 480 11.04 40.42 -19.78
C ILE A 480 12.56 40.64 -19.81
N VAL A 481 13.15 40.54 -21.00
CA VAL A 481 14.59 40.70 -21.24
C VAL A 481 14.95 42.15 -21.60
N SER A 482 14.02 42.92 -22.18
CA SER A 482 14.27 44.33 -22.52
C SER A 482 13.07 45.24 -22.29
N TYR A 483 13.38 46.49 -21.91
CA TYR A 483 12.46 47.61 -21.75
C TYR A 483 12.95 48.73 -22.68
N LEU A 484 12.04 49.41 -23.37
CA LEU A 484 12.35 50.56 -24.23
C LEU A 484 11.24 51.60 -24.14
N TRP A 485 11.57 52.79 -23.65
CA TRP A 485 10.66 53.93 -23.57
C TRP A 485 10.85 54.89 -24.74
N ILE A 486 9.81 55.04 -25.57
CA ILE A 486 9.82 55.90 -26.75
C ILE A 486 8.97 57.14 -26.44
N ARG A 487 9.58 58.33 -26.44
CA ARG A 487 8.83 59.59 -26.34
C ARG A 487 8.01 59.82 -27.60
N ASP A 488 6.72 60.12 -27.46
CA ASP A 488 5.87 60.46 -28.60
C ASP A 488 6.31 61.77 -29.25
N GLY A 489 6.38 61.81 -30.59
CA GLY A 489 6.82 62.97 -31.36
C GLY A 489 5.93 64.21 -31.29
N GLN A 490 4.73 64.13 -30.69
CA GLN A 490 3.89 65.29 -30.36
C GLN A 490 4.15 65.85 -28.95
N SER A 491 4.98 65.19 -28.14
CA SER A 491 5.35 65.65 -26.80
C SER A 491 6.34 66.83 -26.85
N PRO A 492 6.41 67.67 -25.79
CA PRO A 492 7.47 68.67 -25.68
C PRO A 492 8.87 68.05 -25.78
N ALA A 493 9.75 68.67 -26.57
CA ALA A 493 11.12 68.24 -26.74
C ALA A 493 11.98 68.47 -25.49
N ALA A 494 11.73 69.56 -24.74
CA ALA A 494 12.43 69.87 -23.51
C ALA A 494 12.07 68.89 -22.39
N GLY A 495 13.06 68.46 -21.62
CA GLY A 495 12.93 67.43 -20.58
C GLY A 495 13.84 66.26 -20.90
N ASP A 496 14.74 65.93 -19.99
CA ASP A 496 15.93 65.12 -20.25
C ASP A 496 15.81 63.75 -19.58
N VAL A 497 16.23 62.69 -20.29
CA VAL A 497 16.29 61.32 -19.76
C VAL A 497 17.58 61.14 -18.99
N MET A 498 17.49 60.74 -17.73
CA MET A 498 18.68 60.49 -16.90
C MET A 498 19.24 59.09 -17.18
N ASP A 499 20.57 58.98 -17.19
CA ASP A 499 21.35 57.74 -17.05
C ASP A 499 20.98 56.57 -17.98
N GLY A 500 20.42 56.84 -19.17
CA GLY A 500 19.96 55.78 -20.10
C GLY A 500 18.74 55.00 -19.58
N SER A 501 17.96 55.60 -18.69
CA SER A 501 16.77 54.97 -18.07
C SER A 501 15.62 54.69 -19.06
N ASP A 502 15.70 55.19 -20.30
CA ASP A 502 14.85 54.80 -21.42
C ASP A 502 15.01 53.33 -21.82
N HIS A 503 16.12 52.67 -21.45
CA HIS A 503 16.35 51.24 -21.63
C HIS A 503 16.11 50.41 -20.34
N SER A 504 15.37 50.98 -19.38
CA SER A 504 15.18 50.40 -18.04
C SER A 504 13.72 50.24 -17.63
N MET A 505 13.46 49.47 -16.57
CA MET A 505 12.13 49.30 -15.99
C MET A 505 11.53 50.58 -15.36
N ALA A 506 12.32 51.64 -15.17
CA ALA A 506 11.87 52.87 -14.51
C ALA A 506 12.48 54.12 -15.16
N LEU A 507 11.76 54.73 -16.11
CA LEU A 507 12.21 55.91 -16.84
C LEU A 507 12.31 57.12 -15.91
N GLN A 508 13.50 57.73 -15.85
CA GLN A 508 13.80 58.90 -15.03
C GLN A 508 13.86 60.16 -15.91
N LEU A 509 12.93 61.09 -15.67
CA LEU A 509 12.84 62.36 -16.40
C LEU A 509 13.18 63.53 -15.48
N THR A 510 13.93 64.50 -16.01
CA THR A 510 14.20 65.79 -15.35
C THR A 510 13.97 66.94 -16.34
N ASN A 511 14.14 68.19 -15.88
CA ASN A 511 14.07 69.40 -16.72
C ASN A 511 12.73 69.58 -17.48
N LEU A 512 11.64 68.99 -16.95
CA LEU A 512 10.32 69.06 -17.57
C LEU A 512 9.75 70.48 -17.53
N VAL A 513 9.00 70.84 -18.58
CA VAL A 513 8.34 72.16 -18.74
C VAL A 513 6.83 72.01 -18.86
N GLU A 514 6.12 73.13 -18.72
CA GLU A 514 4.66 73.23 -18.83
C GLU A 514 4.15 72.63 -20.16
N GLY A 515 3.35 71.56 -20.10
CA GLY A 515 2.95 70.78 -21.28
C GLY A 515 2.43 69.37 -20.94
N VAL A 516 2.09 68.57 -21.96
CA VAL A 516 1.69 67.17 -21.80
C VAL A 516 2.65 66.28 -22.58
N TYR A 517 3.31 65.36 -21.88
CA TYR A 517 4.21 64.38 -22.45
C TYR A 517 3.50 63.03 -22.58
N THR A 518 3.80 62.30 -23.65
CA THR A 518 3.37 60.91 -23.85
C THR A 518 4.59 60.04 -24.10
N PHE A 519 4.65 58.89 -23.45
CA PHE A 519 5.70 57.89 -23.61
C PHE A 519 5.08 56.52 -23.86
N HIS A 520 5.62 55.80 -24.84
CA HIS A 520 5.25 54.42 -25.14
C HIS A 520 6.31 53.50 -24.54
N LEU A 521 5.95 52.69 -23.55
CA LEU A 521 6.82 51.62 -23.04
C LEU A 521 6.60 50.38 -23.88
N ARG A 522 7.63 49.96 -24.63
CA ARG A 522 7.71 48.64 -25.24
C ARG A 522 8.50 47.70 -24.33
N VAL A 523 7.98 46.49 -24.11
CA VAL A 523 8.70 45.40 -23.42
C VAL A 523 8.82 44.20 -24.34
N ALA A 524 9.92 43.46 -24.26
CA ALA A 524 10.12 42.24 -25.04
C ALA A 524 10.76 41.12 -24.21
N ASP A 525 10.35 39.89 -24.52
CA ASP A 525 10.84 38.64 -23.93
C ASP A 525 12.18 38.17 -24.57
N GLY A 526 12.64 36.97 -24.19
CA GLY A 526 13.83 36.33 -24.76
C GLY A 526 13.64 35.66 -26.13
N GLN A 527 12.39 35.47 -26.59
CA GLN A 527 12.04 34.85 -27.88
C GLN A 527 11.77 35.89 -28.98
N GLY A 528 11.68 37.18 -28.62
CA GLY A 528 11.46 38.31 -29.50
C GLY A 528 10.01 38.76 -29.63
N ALA A 529 9.06 38.24 -28.84
CA ALA A 529 7.72 38.81 -28.80
C ALA A 529 7.71 40.06 -27.90
N SER A 530 6.79 40.99 -28.18
CA SER A 530 6.77 42.30 -27.52
C SER A 530 5.39 42.94 -27.52
N ASP A 531 5.10 43.69 -26.45
CA ASP A 531 3.88 44.48 -26.26
C ASP A 531 4.22 45.94 -25.90
N MET A 532 3.22 46.83 -25.94
CA MET A 532 3.42 48.27 -25.77
C MET A 532 2.24 48.96 -25.05
N ASP A 533 2.53 49.67 -23.96
CA ASP A 533 1.57 50.47 -23.18
C ASP A 533 2.00 51.95 -23.11
N THR A 534 1.06 52.83 -22.77
CA THR A 534 1.24 54.29 -22.83
C THR A 534 1.17 54.96 -21.47
N ALA A 535 2.17 55.80 -21.18
CA ALA A 535 2.21 56.69 -20.04
C ALA A 535 2.04 58.15 -20.49
N THR A 536 1.40 58.97 -19.65
CA THR A 536 1.24 60.41 -19.88
C THR A 536 1.63 61.22 -18.65
N VAL A 537 2.34 62.33 -18.85
CA VAL A 537 2.72 63.27 -17.78
C VAL A 537 2.21 64.66 -18.14
N GLU A 538 1.23 65.14 -17.39
CA GLU A 538 0.74 66.51 -17.49
C GLU A 538 1.52 67.40 -16.51
N VAL A 539 2.28 68.36 -17.04
CA VAL A 539 3.10 69.29 -16.25
C VAL A 539 2.39 70.64 -16.16
N GLN A 540 1.85 70.93 -14.99
CA GLN A 540 1.08 72.14 -14.71
C GLN A 540 1.96 73.31 -14.21
N PRO A 541 1.60 74.57 -14.51
CA PRO A 541 2.33 75.74 -14.04
C PRO A 541 2.33 75.88 -12.52
N ASP A 542 3.40 76.48 -11.98
CA ASP A 542 3.52 76.75 -10.55
C ASP A 542 2.40 77.68 -10.05
N PRO A 543 1.57 77.29 -9.07
CA PRO A 543 0.53 78.17 -8.51
C PRO A 543 1.10 79.43 -7.82
N LYS A 544 2.41 79.47 -7.51
CA LYS A 544 3.13 80.63 -6.97
C LYS A 544 3.77 81.51 -8.04
N LYS A 545 3.67 81.20 -9.35
CA LYS A 545 4.30 81.90 -10.50
C LYS A 545 4.07 83.43 -10.51
N SER A 546 2.98 83.94 -9.93
CA SER A 546 2.69 85.39 -9.78
C SER A 546 3.32 86.07 -8.55
N GLY A 547 3.94 85.31 -7.65
CA GLY A 547 4.64 85.78 -6.45
C GLY A 547 6.18 85.73 -6.56
N LEU A 548 6.71 85.22 -7.68
CA LEU A 548 8.15 85.05 -7.92
C LEU A 548 8.82 86.31 -8.47
N VAL A 549 9.93 86.70 -7.83
CA VAL A 549 10.82 87.79 -8.22
C VAL A 549 12.15 87.19 -8.72
N GLU A 550 12.66 87.72 -9.83
CA GLU A 550 13.97 87.38 -10.42
C GLU A 550 14.98 88.46 -10.03
N LEU A 551 15.96 88.10 -9.20
CA LEU A 551 17.08 88.97 -8.81
C LEU A 551 18.34 88.54 -9.56
N ILE A 552 18.85 89.41 -10.44
CA ILE A 552 20.07 89.13 -11.22
C ILE A 552 21.26 89.80 -10.53
N LEU A 553 22.26 89.00 -10.15
CA LEU A 553 23.45 89.44 -9.40
C LEU A 553 24.72 89.29 -10.24
N GLN A 554 25.69 90.19 -10.05
CA GLN A 554 27.01 90.13 -10.68
C GLN A 554 27.95 89.15 -9.95
N VAL A 555 27.59 87.87 -9.95
CA VAL A 555 28.40 86.73 -9.48
C VAL A 555 28.10 85.50 -10.34
N GLY A 556 29.12 84.74 -10.75
CA GLY A 556 28.93 83.50 -11.49
C GLY A 556 28.39 82.38 -10.58
N VAL A 557 27.49 81.52 -11.09
CA VAL A 557 26.71 80.61 -10.22
C VAL A 557 27.58 79.63 -9.43
N GLY A 558 28.71 79.17 -10.00
CA GLY A 558 29.67 78.30 -9.32
C GLY A 558 30.56 79.00 -8.28
N GLN A 559 30.45 80.33 -8.12
CA GLN A 559 31.16 81.11 -7.10
C GLN A 559 30.25 81.50 -5.92
N LEU A 560 28.93 81.44 -6.08
CA LEU A 560 27.95 81.73 -5.03
C LEU A 560 27.88 80.55 -4.05
N THR A 561 28.47 80.70 -2.87
CA THR A 561 28.40 79.64 -1.85
C THR A 561 27.08 79.68 -1.07
N GLU A 562 26.70 78.55 -0.47
CA GLU A 562 25.48 78.44 0.33
C GLU A 562 25.44 79.46 1.49
N GLN A 563 26.59 79.70 2.14
CA GLN A 563 26.75 80.71 3.19
C GLN A 563 26.57 82.14 2.67
N GLN A 564 26.99 82.43 1.44
CA GLN A 564 26.78 83.72 0.78
C GLN A 564 25.32 83.90 0.36
N LYS A 565 24.66 82.84 -0.13
CA LYS A 565 23.22 82.82 -0.42
C LYS A 565 22.41 83.11 0.85
N ASP A 566 22.71 82.44 1.97
CA ASP A 566 22.03 82.70 3.25
C ASP A 566 22.27 84.15 3.73
N THR A 567 23.49 84.67 3.60
CA THR A 567 23.82 86.06 3.94
C THR A 567 23.02 87.06 3.11
N LEU A 568 22.89 86.81 1.80
CA LEU A 568 22.06 87.61 0.90
C LEU A 568 20.57 87.54 1.29
N VAL A 569 20.06 86.35 1.66
CA VAL A 569 18.66 86.19 2.11
C VAL A 569 18.37 87.05 3.34
N ARG A 570 19.29 87.11 4.32
CA ARG A 570 19.16 88.03 5.47
C ARG A 570 19.13 89.49 5.06
N GLN A 571 20.03 89.90 4.16
CA GLN A 571 20.06 91.28 3.65
C GLN A 571 18.77 91.64 2.91
N LEU A 572 18.22 90.73 2.10
CA LEU A 572 16.93 90.91 1.42
C LEU A 572 15.75 90.97 2.41
N ALA A 573 15.76 90.16 3.47
CA ALA A 573 14.74 90.19 4.52
C ALA A 573 14.75 91.51 5.29
N VAL A 574 15.93 92.01 5.68
CA VAL A 574 16.12 93.33 6.29
C VAL A 574 15.65 94.45 5.35
N LEU A 575 16.06 94.43 4.08
CA LEU A 575 15.60 95.40 3.07
C LEU A 575 14.08 95.40 2.94
N LEU A 576 13.43 94.25 2.93
CA LEU A 576 11.97 94.14 2.79
C LEU A 576 11.20 94.38 4.10
N ASN A 577 11.89 94.47 5.25
CA ASN A 577 11.29 94.49 6.59
C ASN A 577 10.39 93.25 6.83
N VAL A 578 10.94 92.06 6.55
CA VAL A 578 10.33 90.75 6.83
C VAL A 578 11.34 89.86 7.57
N LEU A 579 10.92 88.68 8.03
CA LEU A 579 11.84 87.73 8.68
C LEU A 579 12.69 86.97 7.65
N ASP A 580 13.89 86.54 8.04
CA ASP A 580 14.74 85.61 7.26
C ASP A 580 13.96 84.35 6.82
N SER A 581 12.99 83.90 7.63
CA SER A 581 12.11 82.76 7.35
C SER A 581 11.16 82.98 6.18
N ASP A 582 10.86 84.23 5.84
CA ASP A 582 9.73 84.61 5.00
C ASP A 582 10.15 84.82 3.54
N VAL A 583 11.45 85.08 3.31
CA VAL A 583 12.11 85.09 2.00
C VAL A 583 12.46 83.66 1.61
N LYS A 584 11.76 83.08 0.63
CA LYS A 584 11.99 81.72 0.13
C LYS A 584 12.58 81.74 -1.27
N VAL A 585 13.88 81.45 -1.36
CA VAL A 585 14.54 81.10 -2.63
C VAL A 585 13.95 79.79 -3.16
N GLN A 586 13.56 79.79 -4.43
CA GLN A 586 12.97 78.65 -5.14
C GLN A 586 13.93 78.06 -6.18
N LYS A 587 14.66 78.91 -6.90
CA LYS A 587 15.62 78.48 -7.94
C LYS A 587 16.83 79.40 -7.95
N ILE A 588 18.01 78.82 -8.18
CA ILE A 588 19.24 79.55 -8.51
C ILE A 588 19.70 79.02 -9.87
N GLN A 589 20.05 79.90 -10.80
CA GLN A 589 20.47 79.53 -12.15
C GLN A 589 21.47 80.55 -12.71
N ALA A 590 22.37 80.11 -13.59
CA ALA A 590 23.21 81.04 -14.35
C ALA A 590 22.34 81.92 -15.26
N HIS A 591 22.69 83.20 -15.35
CA HIS A 591 22.21 84.13 -16.38
C HIS A 591 23.29 84.34 -17.46
N SER A 592 24.55 84.37 -17.02
CA SER A 592 25.76 84.26 -17.84
C SER A 592 26.91 83.74 -16.96
N ASP A 593 28.08 83.52 -17.54
CA ASP A 593 29.28 83.02 -16.82
C ASP A 593 29.65 83.87 -15.58
N LEU A 594 29.28 85.16 -15.60
CA LEU A 594 29.56 86.15 -14.56
C LEU A 594 28.30 86.67 -13.84
N SER A 595 27.12 86.09 -14.07
CA SER A 595 25.89 86.53 -13.40
C SER A 595 24.89 85.42 -13.11
N THR A 596 24.20 85.54 -11.97
CA THR A 596 23.28 84.52 -11.43
C THR A 596 21.89 85.13 -11.27
N VAL A 597 20.85 84.41 -11.71
CA VAL A 597 19.46 84.70 -11.31
C VAL A 597 19.14 83.91 -10.05
N ILE A 598 18.68 84.61 -9.02
CA ILE A 598 18.03 84.01 -7.85
C ILE A 598 16.54 84.31 -7.97
N VAL A 599 15.74 83.24 -8.07
CA VAL A 599 14.28 83.31 -8.12
C VAL A 599 13.75 83.02 -6.72
N PHE A 600 12.97 83.96 -6.15
CA PHE A 600 12.45 83.85 -4.80
C PHE A 600 11.04 84.42 -4.68
N TYR A 601 10.33 84.06 -3.61
CA TYR A 601 9.08 84.70 -3.20
C TYR A 601 9.14 85.12 -1.73
N VAL A 602 8.22 85.99 -1.33
CA VAL A 602 8.04 86.44 0.05
C VAL A 602 6.67 86.01 0.53
N GLN A 603 6.59 85.32 1.66
CA GLN A 603 5.35 84.89 2.29
C GLN A 603 5.18 85.59 3.64
N THR A 604 4.04 86.22 3.89
CA THR A 604 3.75 86.75 5.24
C THR A 604 3.41 85.62 6.21
N GLY A 605 3.59 85.87 7.51
CA GLY A 605 3.17 84.98 8.59
C GLY A 605 1.69 84.58 8.54
N PRO A 606 1.28 83.57 9.34
CA PRO A 606 0.01 82.86 9.19
C PRO A 606 -1.23 83.78 9.24
N PRO A 607 -2.21 83.63 8.31
CA PRO A 607 -2.26 82.64 7.23
C PRO A 607 -1.26 82.93 6.10
N PHE A 608 -0.45 81.93 5.74
CA PHE A 608 0.66 82.09 4.80
C PHE A 608 0.17 82.57 3.43
N LYS A 609 0.46 83.83 3.12
CA LYS A 609 0.07 84.50 1.88
C LYS A 609 1.31 84.98 1.16
N VAL A 610 1.48 84.53 -0.08
CA VAL A 610 2.56 85.01 -0.94
C VAL A 610 2.25 86.44 -1.38
N LEU A 611 3.19 87.36 -1.18
CA LEU A 611 3.09 88.74 -1.65
C LEU A 611 3.16 88.79 -3.19
N LYS A 612 2.58 89.81 -3.82
CA LYS A 612 2.66 89.92 -5.28
C LYS A 612 4.10 90.28 -5.67
N ALA A 613 4.66 89.61 -6.68
CA ALA A 613 6.02 89.88 -7.13
C ALA A 613 6.23 91.36 -7.50
N ALA A 614 5.25 91.98 -8.16
CA ALA A 614 5.26 93.39 -8.54
C ALA A 614 5.12 94.38 -7.35
N GLU A 615 4.83 93.91 -6.13
CA GLU A 615 4.88 94.73 -4.90
C GLU A 615 6.28 94.63 -4.26
N VAL A 616 6.83 93.41 -4.18
CA VAL A 616 8.18 93.12 -3.67
C VAL A 616 9.27 93.78 -4.54
N ALA A 617 9.17 93.66 -5.86
CA ALA A 617 10.17 94.20 -6.80
C ALA A 617 10.24 95.74 -6.75
N ARG A 618 9.09 96.44 -6.66
CA ARG A 618 9.05 97.91 -6.52
C ARG A 618 9.62 98.39 -5.20
N ASP A 619 9.40 97.66 -4.10
CA ASP A 619 9.97 98.05 -2.81
C ASP A 619 11.50 97.86 -2.79
N LEU A 620 12.01 96.76 -3.36
CA LEU A 620 13.45 96.54 -3.52
C LEU A 620 14.10 97.62 -4.40
N HIS A 621 13.54 97.93 -5.58
CA HIS A 621 14.02 99.03 -6.43
C HIS A 621 14.08 100.35 -5.66
N ARG A 622 13.01 100.68 -4.92
CA ARG A 622 12.87 101.92 -4.15
C ARG A 622 13.83 102.05 -2.96
N ARG A 623 14.24 100.93 -2.34
CA ARG A 623 15.16 100.93 -1.20
C ARG A 623 16.62 100.88 -1.65
N LEU A 624 16.95 100.02 -2.61
CA LEU A 624 18.30 99.93 -3.18
C LEU A 624 18.73 101.21 -3.93
N SER A 625 17.78 101.97 -4.49
CA SER A 625 18.05 103.30 -5.04
C SER A 625 18.30 104.38 -3.98
N LYS A 626 17.93 104.16 -2.70
CA LYS A 626 18.08 105.11 -1.59
C LYS A 626 19.30 104.82 -0.71
N GLU A 627 19.54 103.54 -0.40
CA GLU A 627 20.52 103.12 0.61
C GLU A 627 21.94 102.89 0.04
N LYS A 628 22.11 103.19 -1.25
CA LYS A 628 23.24 102.82 -2.13
C LYS A 628 23.25 101.32 -2.45
N ALA A 629 23.84 101.00 -3.61
CA ALA A 629 23.88 99.65 -4.15
C ALA A 629 24.81 98.68 -3.38
N ASP A 630 25.52 99.17 -2.36
CA ASP A 630 26.58 98.45 -1.64
C ASP A 630 26.07 97.69 -0.39
N PHE A 631 24.76 97.75 -0.09
CA PHE A 631 24.18 97.04 1.06
C PHE A 631 24.11 95.51 0.86
N LEU A 632 23.91 95.07 -0.38
CA LEU A 632 23.87 93.64 -0.73
C LEU A 632 25.28 93.12 -1.01
N LEU A 633 25.54 91.87 -0.58
CA LEU A 633 26.84 91.18 -0.73
C LEU A 633 27.33 91.12 -2.20
N PHE A 634 26.41 91.14 -3.16
CA PHE A 634 26.71 91.21 -4.59
C PHE A 634 25.94 92.35 -5.24
N LYS A 635 26.59 93.01 -6.20
CA LYS A 635 25.97 94.08 -6.98
C LYS A 635 24.78 93.54 -7.79
N VAL A 636 23.62 94.15 -7.58
CA VAL A 636 22.40 93.88 -8.34
C VAL A 636 22.52 94.45 -9.75
N LEU A 637 22.25 93.61 -10.75
CA LEU A 637 22.18 93.98 -12.17
C LEU A 637 20.73 94.26 -12.59
N ARG A 638 19.76 93.53 -12.04
CA ARG A 638 18.32 93.73 -12.30
C ARG A 638 17.42 93.09 -11.24
N ILE A 639 16.19 93.59 -11.13
CA ILE A 639 15.11 93.02 -10.31
C ILE A 639 13.83 93.04 -11.16
N ASP A 640 13.41 91.88 -11.64
CA ASP A 640 12.24 91.69 -12.50
C ASP A 640 11.22 90.76 -11.81
N THR A 641 9.99 90.66 -12.33
CA THR A 641 9.05 89.60 -11.94
C THR A 641 9.21 88.39 -12.86
N ALA A 642 9.17 87.16 -12.32
CA ALA A 642 9.43 85.95 -13.12
C ALA A 642 8.40 85.78 -14.24
N GLY A 643 7.12 85.83 -13.90
CA GLY A 643 6.04 86.04 -14.88
C GLY A 643 5.98 87.50 -15.34
N CYS A 644 5.53 87.73 -16.57
CA CYS A 644 5.28 89.08 -17.07
C CYS A 644 3.93 89.59 -16.53
N LEU A 645 3.96 90.37 -15.42
CA LEU A 645 2.76 90.75 -14.66
C LEU A 645 2.28 92.19 -14.92
N LEU A 646 2.94 92.94 -15.80
CA LEU A 646 2.52 94.29 -16.16
C LEU A 646 1.21 94.25 -16.97
N LYS A 647 0.22 95.03 -16.54
CA LYS A 647 -1.07 95.15 -17.26
C LYS A 647 -1.02 96.05 -18.50
N CYS A 648 0.13 96.68 -18.79
CA CYS A 648 0.37 97.51 -19.96
C CYS A 648 -0.77 98.51 -20.26
N SER A 649 -1.28 99.16 -19.21
CA SER A 649 -2.40 100.11 -19.24
C SER A 649 -3.70 99.58 -19.89
N GLY A 650 -3.84 98.27 -20.10
CA GLY A 650 -4.95 97.68 -20.88
C GLY A 650 -4.80 97.85 -22.40
N HIS A 651 -3.67 98.35 -22.88
CA HIS A 651 -3.43 98.76 -24.27
C HIS A 651 -2.15 98.16 -24.89
N GLY A 652 -1.64 97.09 -24.30
CA GLY A 652 -0.53 96.30 -24.83
C GLY A 652 -0.43 94.94 -24.14
N HIS A 653 0.56 94.13 -24.51
CA HIS A 653 0.90 92.90 -23.81
C HIS A 653 2.32 92.95 -23.24
N CYS A 654 2.53 92.30 -22.09
CA CYS A 654 3.82 92.19 -21.43
C CYS A 654 4.66 91.10 -22.12
N ASP A 655 5.81 91.45 -22.68
CA ASP A 655 6.72 90.52 -23.33
C ASP A 655 7.49 89.68 -22.29
N PRO A 656 7.34 88.34 -22.27
CA PRO A 656 7.98 87.48 -21.27
C PRO A 656 9.52 87.49 -21.32
N ILE A 657 10.13 87.93 -22.43
CA ILE A 657 11.60 87.98 -22.60
C ILE A 657 12.15 89.32 -22.10
N THR A 658 11.69 90.46 -22.64
CA THR A 658 12.21 91.78 -22.21
C THR A 658 11.60 92.30 -20.91
N LYS A 659 10.54 91.63 -20.40
CA LYS A 659 9.71 92.04 -19.25
C LYS A 659 9.06 93.43 -19.40
N ARG A 660 8.98 93.95 -20.63
CA ARG A 660 8.43 95.28 -20.96
C ARG A 660 7.07 95.18 -21.63
N CYS A 661 6.37 96.30 -21.67
CA CYS A 661 5.11 96.41 -22.37
C CYS A 661 5.33 96.70 -23.86
N ILE A 662 4.90 95.76 -24.72
CA ILE A 662 4.76 96.02 -26.16
C ILE A 662 3.36 96.57 -26.38
N CYS A 663 3.30 97.83 -26.80
CA CYS A 663 2.05 98.57 -26.96
C CYS A 663 1.34 98.22 -28.26
N SER A 664 0.00 98.28 -28.22
CA SER A 664 -0.84 98.19 -29.42
C SER A 664 -0.56 99.35 -30.36
N GLN A 665 -0.78 99.19 -31.66
CA GLN A 665 -0.33 100.09 -32.75
C GLN A 665 -0.68 101.59 -32.63
N LEU A 666 -1.62 101.99 -31.76
CA LEU A 666 -2.04 103.39 -31.53
C LEU A 666 -1.57 103.97 -30.18
N TRP A 667 -0.82 103.18 -29.41
CA TRP A 667 -0.36 103.49 -28.05
C TRP A 667 1.15 103.40 -27.95
N MET A 668 1.73 104.18 -27.04
CA MET A 668 3.15 104.26 -26.78
C MET A 668 3.41 104.40 -25.28
N GLU A 669 4.66 104.17 -24.90
CA GLU A 669 5.12 104.22 -23.52
C GLU A 669 5.18 105.66 -23.00
N ASN A 670 4.74 105.86 -21.75
CA ASN A 670 4.80 107.15 -21.08
C ASN A 670 6.27 107.51 -20.77
N LEU A 671 6.86 108.37 -21.60
CA LEU A 671 8.25 108.80 -21.48
C LEU A 671 8.53 109.55 -20.17
N ILE A 672 7.53 110.23 -19.58
CA ILE A 672 7.68 110.87 -18.28
C ILE A 672 7.78 109.81 -17.18
N GLN A 673 6.85 108.85 -17.13
CA GLN A 673 6.86 107.80 -16.11
C GLN A 673 8.12 106.91 -16.19
N ARG A 674 8.56 106.61 -17.42
CA ARG A 674 9.78 105.83 -17.69
C ARG A 674 11.08 106.50 -17.23
N TYR A 675 11.21 107.81 -17.39
CA TYR A 675 12.47 108.54 -17.12
C TYR A 675 12.46 109.37 -15.82
N ILE A 676 11.30 109.61 -15.18
CA ILE A 676 11.15 110.53 -14.04
C ILE A 676 10.47 109.88 -12.82
N GLN A 677 9.78 108.74 -12.97
CA GLN A 677 9.11 108.03 -11.86
C GLN A 677 9.68 106.61 -11.67
N ASP A 678 8.84 105.59 -11.43
CA ASP A 678 9.24 104.26 -10.96
C ASP A 678 9.93 103.37 -12.03
N GLY A 679 10.14 103.86 -13.26
CA GLY A 679 10.90 103.16 -14.32
C GLY A 679 10.21 101.95 -14.98
N GLU A 680 9.02 101.57 -14.50
CA GLU A 680 8.21 100.49 -15.10
C GLU A 680 7.72 100.86 -16.50
N SER A 681 7.64 99.84 -17.37
CA SER A 681 7.17 99.98 -18.76
C SER A 681 5.63 99.98 -18.82
N ASN A 682 5.03 100.88 -19.59
CA ASN A 682 3.58 101.02 -19.71
C ASN A 682 3.14 101.36 -21.15
N CYS A 683 1.83 101.49 -21.38
CA CYS A 683 1.25 101.88 -22.68
C CYS A 683 0.13 102.91 -22.50
N GLU A 684 0.37 103.92 -21.69
CA GLU A 684 -0.64 104.92 -21.29
C GLU A 684 -0.83 106.04 -22.33
N TRP A 685 0.19 106.36 -23.14
CA TRP A 685 0.12 107.48 -24.05
C TRP A 685 -0.45 107.07 -25.40
N SER A 686 -1.51 107.73 -25.88
CA SER A 686 -1.94 107.58 -27.26
C SER A 686 -1.01 108.35 -28.19
N VAL A 687 -0.54 107.70 -29.25
CA VAL A 687 0.31 108.32 -30.29
C VAL A 687 -0.37 109.54 -30.90
N PHE A 688 -1.70 109.53 -31.03
CA PHE A 688 -2.47 110.66 -31.58
C PHE A 688 -2.46 111.89 -30.66
N TYR A 689 -2.63 111.71 -29.34
CA TYR A 689 -2.55 112.84 -28.40
C TYR A 689 -1.12 113.37 -28.25
N VAL A 690 -0.09 112.51 -28.28
CA VAL A 690 1.31 112.94 -28.21
C VAL A 690 1.72 113.70 -29.47
N THR A 691 1.36 113.21 -30.67
CA THR A 691 1.69 113.89 -31.94
C THR A 691 0.93 115.20 -32.12
N THR A 692 -0.35 115.28 -31.77
CA THR A 692 -1.11 116.54 -31.80
C THR A 692 -0.58 117.54 -30.77
N LEU A 693 -0.27 117.12 -29.54
CA LEU A 693 0.35 117.99 -28.53
C LEU A 693 1.71 118.50 -29.02
N ALA A 694 2.58 117.63 -29.55
CA ALA A 694 3.88 118.01 -30.10
C ALA A 694 3.73 119.03 -31.25
N LEU A 695 2.78 118.82 -32.17
CA LEU A 695 2.46 119.77 -33.23
C LEU A 695 1.99 121.12 -32.66
N THR A 696 1.11 121.14 -31.65
CA THR A 696 0.70 122.41 -31.02
C THR A 696 1.87 123.11 -30.32
N ILE A 697 2.79 122.39 -29.70
CA ILE A 697 4.00 122.96 -29.07
C ILE A 697 4.94 123.54 -30.14
N VAL A 698 5.14 122.86 -31.27
CA VAL A 698 5.93 123.37 -32.41
C VAL A 698 5.27 124.60 -33.04
N VAL A 699 3.94 124.62 -33.20
CA VAL A 699 3.21 125.78 -33.71
C VAL A 699 3.20 126.95 -32.70
N LEU A 700 3.13 126.68 -31.39
CA LEU A 700 3.20 127.72 -30.36
C LEU A 700 4.62 128.29 -30.21
N THR A 701 5.66 127.47 -30.25
CA THR A 701 7.06 127.93 -30.18
C THR A 701 7.50 128.61 -31.48
N GLY A 702 7.12 128.08 -32.64
CA GLY A 702 7.24 128.75 -33.94
C GLY A 702 6.45 130.06 -33.98
N GLY A 703 5.24 130.08 -33.44
CA GLY A 703 4.40 131.27 -33.31
C GLY A 703 5.00 132.33 -32.39
N LEU A 704 5.52 131.93 -31.22
CA LEU A 704 6.19 132.84 -30.27
C LEU A 704 7.50 133.38 -30.82
N THR A 705 8.34 132.55 -31.45
CA THR A 705 9.58 133.03 -32.09
C THR A 705 9.28 133.95 -33.25
N TRP A 706 8.27 133.65 -34.08
CA TRP A 706 7.77 134.54 -35.13
C TRP A 706 7.22 135.85 -34.56
N LEU A 707 6.46 135.81 -33.46
CA LEU A 707 5.93 137.00 -32.79
C LEU A 707 7.07 137.89 -32.24
N CYS A 708 8.09 137.29 -31.63
CA CYS A 708 9.31 137.99 -31.20
C CYS A 708 10.04 138.64 -32.38
N ILE A 709 10.23 137.91 -33.49
CA ILE A 709 10.83 138.44 -34.74
C ILE A 709 10.00 139.61 -35.30
N CYS A 710 8.67 139.51 -35.27
CA CYS A 710 7.75 140.57 -35.71
C CYS A 710 7.77 141.79 -34.79
N CYS A 711 7.84 141.61 -33.47
CA CYS A 711 7.98 142.69 -32.50
C CYS A 711 9.33 143.43 -32.66
N CYS A 712 10.43 142.69 -32.87
CA CYS A 712 11.73 143.28 -33.21
C CYS A 712 11.68 144.06 -34.54
N LYS A 713 10.99 143.53 -35.57
CA LYS A 713 10.84 144.21 -36.88
C LYS A 713 9.91 145.43 -36.84
N ARG A 714 8.87 145.46 -36.00
CA ARG A 714 7.90 146.57 -35.92
C ARG A 714 8.47 147.87 -35.32
N ARG A 715 9.55 147.82 -34.54
CA ARG A 715 10.08 149.01 -33.81
C ARG A 715 11.04 149.93 -34.59
N LYS A 716 11.50 149.58 -35.80
CA LYS A 716 12.47 150.41 -36.57
C LYS A 716 12.26 150.34 -38.10
N ARG A 717 11.47 151.25 -38.69
CA ARG A 717 11.41 151.37 -40.17
C ARG A 717 10.92 152.72 -40.75
N THR A 718 11.65 153.81 -40.53
CA THR A 718 11.50 155.05 -41.31
C THR A 718 12.85 155.72 -41.65
N LYS A 719 13.32 155.54 -42.90
CA LYS A 719 14.15 156.47 -43.72
C LYS A 719 15.56 156.88 -43.15
N ILE A 720 16.67 156.97 -43.90
CA ILE A 720 16.92 157.14 -45.36
C ILE A 720 18.09 156.25 -45.89
N ARG A 721 17.81 155.57 -47.00
CA ARG A 721 18.61 155.33 -48.24
C ARG A 721 20.16 155.47 -48.22
N LYS A 722 20.88 154.38 -48.56
CA LYS A 722 22.10 154.37 -49.40
C LYS A 722 22.17 153.08 -50.27
N LYS A 723 23.10 153.04 -51.24
CA LYS A 723 23.10 152.23 -52.49
C LYS A 723 23.41 150.72 -52.33
N THR A 724 22.88 149.90 -53.26
CA THR A 724 23.49 148.66 -53.81
C THR A 724 23.09 148.50 -55.29
N LYS A 725 23.81 147.68 -56.09
CA LYS A 725 23.49 147.38 -57.50
C LYS A 725 24.12 146.04 -57.95
N TYR A 726 23.36 145.23 -58.69
CA TYR A 726 23.73 144.02 -59.45
C TYR A 726 24.13 142.72 -58.70
N THR A 727 23.37 141.64 -58.99
CA THR A 727 23.74 140.23 -59.37
C THR A 727 24.85 139.45 -58.63
N ILE A 728 24.78 138.13 -58.41
CA ILE A 728 23.94 137.08 -59.06
C ILE A 728 23.53 135.95 -58.06
N LEU A 729 22.95 134.85 -58.54
CA LEU A 729 22.31 133.74 -57.78
C LEU A 729 23.18 133.06 -56.70
N ASP A 730 22.54 132.69 -55.59
CA ASP A 730 22.51 131.34 -54.96
C ASP A 730 21.41 131.34 -53.85
N ASN A 731 20.78 130.26 -53.36
CA ASN A 731 20.75 128.81 -53.67
C ASN A 731 19.38 128.22 -53.17
N MET A 732 19.09 126.94 -53.43
CA MET A 732 17.91 126.12 -52.99
C MET A 732 16.55 126.54 -53.62
N ASP A 733 15.67 125.63 -54.10
CA ASP A 733 15.11 124.40 -53.48
C ASP A 733 14.92 123.22 -54.47
N ASP A 734 14.46 122.07 -53.94
CA ASP A 734 13.68 120.95 -54.53
C ASP A 734 14.05 120.37 -55.93
N GLN A 735 14.44 119.09 -56.07
CA GLN A 735 13.73 117.81 -55.80
C GLN A 735 12.79 117.35 -56.94
N GLU A 736 13.21 116.33 -57.72
CA GLU A 736 12.45 115.09 -58.01
C GLU A 736 13.22 114.08 -58.91
N ARG A 737 13.41 112.86 -58.38
CA ARG A 737 12.97 111.56 -58.97
C ARG A 737 13.72 110.84 -60.12
N MET A 738 13.80 109.52 -59.91
CA MET A 738 13.81 108.37 -60.85
C MET A 738 15.16 107.73 -61.31
N GLU A 739 15.44 106.56 -60.69
CA GLU A 739 16.02 105.28 -61.18
C GLU A 739 17.13 105.29 -62.27
N LEU A 740 18.25 104.56 -62.10
CA LEU A 740 18.31 103.08 -62.15
C LEU A 740 19.60 102.47 -61.52
N ARG A 741 19.67 101.13 -61.46
CA ARG A 741 20.84 100.28 -61.08
C ARG A 741 21.92 100.23 -62.22
N PRO A 742 23.11 99.58 -62.07
CA PRO A 742 23.67 98.78 -60.96
C PRO A 742 25.13 99.14 -60.56
N LYS A 743 25.77 98.31 -59.70
CA LYS A 743 27.23 98.16 -59.60
C LYS A 743 27.65 96.69 -59.54
N TYR A 744 28.79 96.36 -60.16
CA TYR A 744 29.46 95.06 -60.14
C TYR A 744 30.97 95.27 -59.87
N GLY A 745 31.56 94.41 -59.03
CA GLY A 745 33.03 94.21 -58.95
C GLY A 745 33.87 95.30 -58.24
N ILE A 746 35.19 95.09 -58.04
CA ILE A 746 35.98 93.87 -58.31
C ILE A 746 37.30 93.82 -57.48
N LYS A 747 37.53 92.72 -56.73
CA LYS A 747 38.85 92.17 -56.27
C LYS A 747 39.74 93.09 -55.36
N HIS A 748 40.95 92.76 -54.88
CA HIS A 748 41.89 91.65 -55.20
C HIS A 748 42.94 91.35 -54.09
N ARG A 749 43.33 90.06 -53.96
CA ARG A 749 44.62 89.51 -53.44
C ARG A 749 44.95 89.71 -51.94
N SER A 750 45.65 88.80 -51.25
CA SER A 750 46.27 87.48 -51.58
C SER A 750 46.31 86.58 -50.30
N THR A 751 47.00 85.42 -50.15
CA THR A 751 48.09 84.73 -50.88
C THR A 751 48.10 83.20 -50.61
N GLU A 752 48.96 82.46 -51.32
CA GLU A 752 49.72 81.22 -50.97
C GLU A 752 49.19 80.24 -49.87
N HIS A 753 48.80 79.01 -50.24
CA HIS A 753 49.62 77.77 -50.29
C HIS A 753 49.71 77.04 -48.91
N ASN A 754 49.66 75.70 -48.81
CA ASN A 754 49.98 74.64 -49.79
C ASN A 754 49.22 73.31 -49.52
N SER A 755 49.08 72.41 -50.51
CA SER A 755 48.89 70.92 -50.46
C SER A 755 47.90 70.27 -49.44
N SER A 756 47.09 69.23 -49.70
CA SER A 756 46.72 68.35 -50.84
C SER A 756 45.56 67.41 -50.33
N LEU A 757 45.15 66.20 -50.78
CA LEU A 757 45.57 65.20 -51.80
C LEU A 757 44.44 64.14 -52.06
N MET A 758 43.91 64.01 -53.30
CA MET A 758 43.21 62.81 -53.90
C MET A 758 41.84 62.32 -53.31
N VAL A 759 40.74 62.16 -54.10
CA VAL A 759 40.18 60.95 -54.82
C VAL A 759 39.53 59.89 -53.88
N SER A 760 38.35 59.24 -54.12
CA SER A 760 37.33 59.14 -55.20
C SER A 760 35.91 58.98 -54.55
N GLU A 761 34.78 59.41 -55.13
CA GLU A 761 33.88 58.81 -56.18
C GLU A 761 32.97 57.62 -55.75
N SER A 762 31.97 57.30 -56.60
CA SER A 762 30.70 56.56 -56.35
C SER A 762 29.68 57.38 -55.53
N GLU A 763 28.53 57.84 -56.03
CA GLU A 763 27.66 57.44 -57.17
C GLU A 763 27.08 56.02 -57.08
N PHE A 764 25.76 55.94 -56.80
CA PHE A 764 24.81 55.53 -57.85
C PHE A 764 23.45 56.22 -57.67
N ASP A 765 22.62 56.17 -58.70
CA ASP A 765 21.45 57.04 -58.94
C ASP A 765 20.16 56.20 -59.22
N SER A 766 19.07 56.86 -59.63
CA SER A 766 17.80 56.32 -60.20
C SER A 766 16.76 55.73 -59.20
N ASP A 767 15.44 55.94 -59.36
CA ASP A 767 14.74 56.82 -60.32
C ASP A 767 13.33 57.31 -59.87
N GLN A 768 12.67 58.04 -60.78
CA GLN A 768 11.52 58.95 -60.66
C GLN A 768 10.09 58.30 -60.57
N ASP A 769 9.08 59.19 -60.71
CA ASP A 769 7.69 58.99 -61.19
C ASP A 769 6.53 58.62 -60.21
N THR A 770 5.30 59.11 -60.40
CA THR A 770 4.79 60.49 -60.71
C THR A 770 3.29 60.66 -60.32
N ILE A 771 2.91 61.89 -59.96
CA ILE A 771 1.62 62.62 -60.11
C ILE A 771 0.29 61.83 -60.42
N PHE A 772 -0.76 61.95 -59.57
CA PHE A 772 -2.05 62.66 -59.91
C PHE A 772 -3.18 62.60 -58.83
N SER A 773 -3.89 63.74 -58.66
CA SER A 773 -5.24 63.97 -58.06
C SER A 773 -5.52 63.55 -56.59
N ARG A 774 -6.10 64.33 -55.64
CA ARG A 774 -7.14 65.40 -55.64
C ARG A 774 -8.56 64.83 -55.88
N GLU A 775 -9.62 65.07 -55.11
CA GLU A 775 -10.13 66.21 -54.28
C GLU A 775 -10.48 65.77 -52.82
N ARG A 776 -10.56 66.58 -51.74
CA ARG A 776 -11.24 67.87 -51.42
C ARG A 776 -12.79 67.76 -51.50
N MET A 777 -13.54 67.64 -50.40
CA MET A 777 -14.16 68.69 -49.55
C MET A 777 -15.05 67.91 -48.50
N GLU A 778 -15.66 68.40 -47.42
CA GLU A 778 -15.91 69.73 -46.84
C GLU A 778 -16.15 69.64 -45.30
N ARG A 779 -16.29 70.78 -44.59
CA ARG A 779 -16.70 70.83 -43.17
C ARG A 779 -18.23 70.86 -43.03
N GLY A 780 -18.79 70.05 -42.12
CA GLY A 780 -20.21 70.08 -41.76
C GLY A 780 -20.46 69.84 -40.26
N ASN A 781 -20.49 70.91 -39.48
CA ASN A 781 -20.80 70.93 -38.03
C ASN A 781 -22.12 71.73 -37.84
N PRO A 782 -22.89 71.62 -36.73
CA PRO A 782 -22.94 70.62 -35.65
C PRO A 782 -24.39 70.25 -35.17
N LYS A 783 -24.48 69.62 -33.98
CA LYS A 783 -25.47 69.84 -32.88
C LYS A 783 -26.82 69.08 -32.80
N VAL A 784 -27.19 68.80 -31.53
CA VAL A 784 -28.55 68.72 -30.92
C VAL A 784 -29.40 67.46 -31.26
N SER A 785 -30.17 66.80 -30.35
CA SER A 785 -30.27 66.70 -28.86
C SER A 785 -31.34 65.60 -28.52
N VAL A 786 -31.75 65.17 -27.30
CA VAL A 786 -31.48 65.47 -25.86
C VAL A 786 -31.95 64.27 -24.98
N ASN A 787 -31.55 64.19 -23.70
CA ASN A 787 -32.00 63.21 -22.66
C ASN A 787 -31.65 61.72 -22.92
N GLY A 788 -31.63 60.76 -21.97
CA GLY A 788 -31.93 60.70 -20.52
C GLY A 788 -32.60 59.32 -20.21
N SER A 789 -32.53 58.67 -19.04
CA SER A 789 -31.91 58.98 -17.73
C SER A 789 -31.84 57.77 -16.77
N ILE A 790 -30.80 57.68 -15.93
CA ILE A 790 -30.80 57.29 -14.48
C ILE A 790 -31.49 55.96 -14.00
N ARG A 791 -30.66 54.96 -13.61
CA ARG A 791 -30.63 54.15 -12.33
C ARG A 791 -29.78 52.89 -12.54
N ASN A 792 -28.76 52.51 -11.73
CA ASN A 792 -28.55 52.33 -10.27
C ASN A 792 -28.98 50.95 -9.73
N GLY A 793 -28.03 50.23 -9.11
CA GLY A 793 -28.17 48.93 -8.40
C GLY A 793 -27.27 47.85 -9.04
N ALA A 794 -26.14 47.38 -8.49
CA ALA A 794 -25.82 46.79 -7.17
C ALA A 794 -26.28 45.32 -7.00
N CYS A 795 -25.59 44.41 -6.29
CA CYS A 795 -24.18 44.22 -5.93
C CYS A 795 -24.00 42.79 -5.32
N PHE A 796 -22.76 42.29 -5.17
CA PHE A 796 -22.34 41.07 -4.44
C PHE A 796 -22.97 39.70 -4.82
N SER A 797 -22.10 38.70 -5.08
CA SER A 797 -21.87 37.63 -4.09
C SER A 797 -20.58 36.85 -4.39
N TYR A 798 -19.91 36.38 -3.35
CA TYR A 798 -18.79 35.43 -3.39
C TYR A 798 -19.33 34.02 -3.07
N CYS A 799 -18.71 32.97 -3.60
CA CYS A 799 -18.71 31.65 -2.94
C CYS A 799 -17.54 30.81 -3.46
N SER A 800 -16.68 30.33 -2.56
CA SER A 800 -15.71 29.27 -2.85
C SER A 800 -16.32 27.90 -2.57
N LYS A 801 -15.72 26.84 -3.11
CA LYS A 801 -15.92 25.48 -2.60
C LYS A 801 -14.77 24.57 -3.00
N ASP A 802 -14.03 24.09 -2.01
CA ASP A 802 -13.13 22.95 -2.16
C ASP A 802 -13.94 21.65 -2.32
N ARG A 803 -13.41 20.70 -3.08
CA ARG A 803 -13.54 19.27 -2.82
C ARG A 803 -12.43 18.46 -3.48
#